data_AF-A0A9P7ZB83-F1
#
_entry.id   AF-A0A9P7ZB83-F1
#
_cell.length_a   1.000
_cell.length_b   1.000
_cell.length_c   1.000
_cell.angle_alpha   90.00
_cell.angle_beta   90.00
_cell.angle_gamma   90.00
#
_symmetry.space_group_name_H-M   'P 1'
#
loop_
_entity.id
_entity.type
_entity.pdbx_description
1 polymer ?
#
loop_
_entity_poly.entity_id
_entity_poly.type
_entity_poly.pdbx_seq_one_letter_code
_entity_poly.pdbx_strand_id
1 'polypeptide(L)'
;MDSNLSSTVAAKMHILVVNDDGPPSQQSSPYVHSLVKTLQDAGHVVSVCLPHTQRSWIGKAHMIGQTLKPTYFRPGTLHKDDGTTHPRPLPPGSEEQEEWVLVDGTPASCVQIGLYHYFQDRGPIDLVVSGPNYGRNSTAVFGLSSGTVGGALEAAVCKRKAIALSYAFLSRNHDPEIIAGASALSLQLIEYLYKNWADDVDLYTINVPLIEQVETKKVMWTKMLQNYWGPGSCFEEVEDDSSDVEAEEEKIRKGEGGEQPDSDSKRDDDKRRHGHKHFKWAPRFTDVYKSVEEAGPGNDGWIVKEGYTSVTPLKANFQHAAAAIEGELKLPSRNVSSLKGPSLCEKSPHMYALIDYEDAYVQPLILEAFKKRLPASSYTLITSINDLPSPSTPFLQIGAYESLPFEHMMAYPQTSMVNAYIIRKALIRKHYLSATAYNWIAKNPTSILATNTKPSCDFELDYAEFLDDALVEAWELQASFQKNEGKEPEEREWWILKPGMSDRGQGIRLFSTEEELQSIFEEWEADAPDSEDDQDEEDEEDENESAEAITGTSVPKKDEGEDNYIVTSHLRHFIAQPYIHPPLLLPHNQHKFHIRTYVLASAFLRIHVYRPMLALFASSPYVPPHLSSDLSAHLTNTCLQPTVSNGSVQAFWDLPLEKEKLEGIFGQIYEVTGEVFEAAARGMMVHFQTMPNAFEVFGVDFLVDEAGTAWLLEVNAFPDFRQTGEELRGLVRGLWEGVVEEVVGKFFGIKTKDEGVKGDGEMVLVRELDLGRR
;
A
#
# COMPACT_ATOMS: atom_id res chain seq x y z
N MET A 1 69.68 26.27 -10.28
CA MET A 1 68.66 26.43 -11.33
C MET A 1 67.40 26.87 -10.64
N ASP A 2 66.99 28.08 -10.96
CA ASP A 2 66.11 28.95 -10.20
C ASP A 2 64.67 28.43 -10.12
N SER A 3 64.10 28.40 -8.92
CA SER A 3 62.65 28.31 -8.72
C SER A 3 62.17 29.63 -8.13
N ASN A 4 61.73 30.51 -9.01
CA ASN A 4 61.02 31.75 -8.69
C ASN A 4 59.89 31.47 -7.69
N LEU A 5 60.06 31.96 -6.45
CA LEU A 5 58.92 32.31 -5.59
C LEU A 5 58.21 33.50 -6.23
N SER A 6 57.34 33.22 -7.20
CA SER A 6 56.31 34.16 -7.62
C SER A 6 55.22 34.11 -6.56
N SER A 7 55.09 35.17 -5.77
CA SER A 7 53.93 35.44 -4.93
C SER A 7 52.68 35.37 -5.80
N THR A 8 51.95 34.26 -5.73
CA THR A 8 50.65 34.13 -6.41
C THR A 8 49.67 35.02 -5.69
N VAL A 9 49.40 36.20 -6.26
CA VAL A 9 48.19 36.97 -5.93
C VAL A 9 47.02 36.02 -6.12
N ALA A 10 46.27 35.75 -5.06
CA ALA A 10 45.08 34.90 -5.12
C ALA A 10 44.13 35.45 -6.18
N ALA A 11 43.55 34.57 -7.00
CA ALA A 11 42.61 34.99 -8.02
C ALA A 11 41.39 35.59 -7.33
N LYS A 12 41.11 36.87 -7.59
CA LYS A 12 39.90 37.52 -7.08
C LYS A 12 38.68 36.87 -7.72
N MET A 13 37.85 36.21 -6.91
CA MET A 13 36.61 35.57 -7.32
C MET A 13 35.40 36.41 -6.94
N HIS A 14 34.30 36.27 -7.68
CA HIS A 14 32.96 36.58 -7.21
C HIS A 14 32.29 35.31 -6.70
N ILE A 15 32.07 35.25 -5.38
CA ILE A 15 31.55 34.09 -4.68
C ILE A 15 30.09 34.36 -4.27
N LEU A 16 29.18 33.51 -4.71
CA LEU A 16 27.81 33.47 -4.18
C LEU A 16 27.77 32.54 -2.97
N VAL A 17 27.41 33.08 -1.81
CA VAL A 17 27.21 32.32 -0.58
C VAL A 17 25.72 32.03 -0.40
N VAL A 18 25.41 30.75 -0.21
CA VAL A 18 24.08 30.24 0.17
C VAL A 18 24.23 29.39 1.43
N ASN A 19 23.15 29.12 2.18
CA ASN A 19 23.15 28.15 3.28
C ASN A 19 21.73 27.61 3.49
N ASP A 20 21.56 26.61 4.35
CA ASP A 20 20.26 26.14 4.85
C ASP A 20 19.94 26.60 6.29
N ASP A 21 20.93 27.11 7.04
CA ASP A 21 20.70 27.58 8.41
C ASP A 21 19.96 28.94 8.49
N GLY A 22 19.91 29.70 7.39
CA GLY A 22 19.28 31.02 7.32
C GLY A 22 20.22 32.18 7.71
N PRO A 23 19.68 33.37 8.05
CA PRO A 23 20.49 34.54 8.39
C PRO A 23 21.29 34.34 9.70
N PRO A 24 22.37 35.13 9.92
CA PRO A 24 23.23 35.01 11.10
C PRO A 24 22.44 35.07 12.40
N SER A 25 22.68 34.09 13.26
CA SER A 25 22.09 33.98 14.60
C SER A 25 22.99 33.11 15.47
N GLN A 26 23.19 33.46 16.74
CA GLN A 26 23.94 32.59 17.66
C GLN A 26 23.30 31.21 17.86
N GLN A 27 21.97 31.10 17.67
CA GLN A 27 21.23 29.88 17.93
C GLN A 27 21.21 28.92 16.72
N SER A 28 20.92 29.45 15.53
CA SER A 28 20.65 28.65 14.33
C SER A 28 21.73 28.75 13.25
N SER A 29 22.36 29.92 13.07
CA SER A 29 23.37 30.15 12.02
C SER A 29 24.62 30.90 12.52
N PRO A 30 25.42 30.30 13.42
CA PRO A 30 26.54 30.99 14.06
C PRO A 30 27.75 31.23 13.13
N TYR A 31 27.83 30.58 11.97
CA TYR A 31 29.07 30.48 11.19
C TYR A 31 29.11 31.30 9.89
N VAL A 32 27.96 31.54 9.24
CA VAL A 32 27.91 32.13 7.89
C VAL A 32 28.51 33.54 7.85
N HIS A 33 28.29 34.35 8.89
CA HIS A 33 28.85 35.70 8.98
C HIS A 33 30.38 35.70 9.08
N SER A 34 30.96 34.76 9.85
CA SER A 34 32.42 34.60 9.96
C SER A 34 33.06 34.22 8.62
N LEU A 35 32.44 33.28 7.89
CA LEU A 35 32.94 32.89 6.57
C LEU A 35 32.87 34.05 5.58
N VAL A 36 31.72 34.73 5.48
CA VAL A 36 31.53 35.86 4.55
C VAL A 36 32.58 36.94 4.82
N LYS A 37 32.78 37.31 6.08
CA LYS A 37 33.79 38.29 6.47
C LYS A 37 35.20 37.85 6.09
N THR A 38 35.54 36.57 6.32
CA THR A 38 36.84 36.01 5.97
C THR A 38 37.10 36.04 4.44
N LEU A 39 36.10 35.73 3.62
CA LEU A 39 36.19 35.77 2.16
C LEU A 39 36.35 37.22 1.65
N GLN A 40 35.64 38.17 2.24
CA GLN A 40 35.75 39.59 1.91
C GLN A 40 37.12 40.17 2.29
N ASP A 41 37.62 39.84 3.49
CA ASP A 41 38.93 40.29 3.97
C ASP A 41 40.09 39.73 3.13
N ALA A 42 39.88 38.57 2.50
CA ALA A 42 40.78 38.01 1.48
C ALA A 42 40.71 38.74 0.11
N GLY A 43 39.80 39.70 -0.06
CA GLY A 43 39.66 40.54 -1.24
C GLY A 43 38.72 40.00 -2.32
N HIS A 44 37.95 38.95 -2.04
CA HIS A 44 36.94 38.42 -2.96
C HIS A 44 35.67 39.29 -2.96
N VAL A 45 34.94 39.28 -4.07
CA VAL A 45 33.58 39.84 -4.13
C VAL A 45 32.64 38.78 -3.58
N VAL A 46 31.85 39.10 -2.55
CA VAL A 46 30.92 38.15 -1.94
C VAL A 46 29.50 38.67 -2.07
N SER A 47 28.62 37.82 -2.59
CA SER A 47 27.18 38.07 -2.68
C SER A 47 26.45 36.97 -1.91
N VAL A 48 25.43 37.33 -1.13
CA VAL A 48 24.80 36.41 -0.19
C VAL A 48 23.32 36.30 -0.48
N CYS A 49 22.83 35.08 -0.73
CA CYS A 49 21.43 34.78 -0.95
C CYS A 49 21.03 33.56 -0.11
N LEU A 50 20.27 33.76 0.97
CA LEU A 50 19.93 32.70 1.93
C LEU A 50 18.42 32.49 2.01
N PRO A 51 17.95 31.34 2.49
CA PRO A 51 16.61 31.21 3.00
C PRO A 51 16.35 32.22 4.13
N HIS A 52 15.13 32.76 4.23
CA HIS A 52 14.75 33.71 5.29
C HIS A 52 14.69 33.10 6.69
N THR A 53 14.64 31.77 6.78
CA THR A 53 14.55 30.97 8.01
C THR A 53 15.38 29.71 7.82
N GLN A 54 15.65 29.00 8.92
CA GLN A 54 16.30 27.69 8.87
C GLN A 54 15.50 26.67 8.05
N ARG A 55 16.18 25.87 7.24
CA ARG A 55 15.66 24.86 6.29
C ARG A 55 16.47 23.56 6.34
N SER A 56 16.99 23.20 7.51
CA SER A 56 17.76 21.96 7.71
C SER A 56 16.92 20.71 7.45
N TRP A 57 17.57 19.59 7.13
CA TRP A 57 16.92 18.31 6.75
C TRP A 57 16.05 18.37 5.47
N ILE A 58 16.10 19.48 4.73
CA ILE A 58 15.52 19.59 3.40
C ILE A 58 16.67 19.49 2.40
N GLY A 59 16.79 18.34 1.73
CA GLY A 59 17.77 18.14 0.66
C GLY A 59 17.53 19.08 -0.55
N LYS A 60 18.03 18.71 -1.73
CA LYS A 60 17.82 19.50 -2.95
C LYS A 60 16.33 19.53 -3.34
N ALA A 61 15.65 20.67 -3.13
CA ALA A 61 14.23 20.84 -3.45
C ALA A 61 13.90 22.24 -4.01
N HIS A 62 12.85 22.33 -4.84
CA HIS A 62 12.18 23.58 -5.22
C HIS A 62 10.69 23.49 -4.87
N MET A 63 10.11 24.58 -4.37
CA MET A 63 8.70 24.63 -3.98
C MET A 63 7.84 25.06 -5.17
N ILE A 64 7.34 24.09 -5.94
CA ILE A 64 6.49 24.34 -7.11
C ILE A 64 5.11 24.83 -6.65
N GLY A 65 4.59 25.88 -7.28
CA GLY A 65 3.29 26.47 -6.94
C GLY A 65 3.34 27.57 -5.87
N GLN A 66 4.50 27.80 -5.25
CA GLN A 66 4.73 28.92 -4.35
C GLN A 66 5.40 30.09 -5.09
N THR A 67 4.90 31.31 -4.88
CA THR A 67 5.61 32.53 -5.31
C THR A 67 6.62 32.91 -4.25
N LEU A 68 7.91 32.92 -4.61
CA LEU A 68 8.98 33.28 -3.69
C LEU A 68 9.14 34.81 -3.59
N LYS A 69 9.28 35.32 -2.37
CA LYS A 69 9.42 36.73 -2.03
C LYS A 69 10.77 37.01 -1.37
N PRO A 70 11.56 37.95 -1.90
CA PRO A 70 12.80 38.37 -1.27
C PRO A 70 12.53 39.38 -0.14
N THR A 71 13.36 39.30 0.90
CA THR A 71 13.57 40.32 1.93
C THR A 71 15.07 40.60 2.02
N TYR A 72 15.48 41.65 2.74
CA TYR A 72 16.84 42.18 2.68
C TYR A 72 17.43 42.31 4.07
N PHE A 73 18.52 41.58 4.33
CA PHE A 73 19.17 41.53 5.62
C PHE A 73 20.45 42.36 5.63
N ARG A 74 20.60 43.20 6.65
CA ARG A 74 21.80 44.01 6.88
C ARG A 74 22.55 43.41 8.07
N PRO A 75 23.72 42.77 7.85
CA PRO A 75 24.47 42.15 8.93
C PRO A 75 24.94 43.19 9.94
N GLY A 76 24.91 42.80 11.22
CA GLY A 76 25.36 43.61 12.34
C GLY A 76 26.83 43.34 12.70
N THR A 77 27.14 43.35 13.99
CA THR A 77 28.47 43.01 14.51
C THR A 77 28.71 41.50 14.43
N LEU A 78 29.92 41.08 14.06
CA LEU A 78 30.29 39.66 14.05
C LEU A 78 30.05 39.01 15.44
N HIS A 79 29.46 37.82 15.45
CA HIS A 79 29.04 37.06 16.64
C HIS A 79 27.95 37.73 17.51
N LYS A 80 27.26 38.77 17.04
CA LYS A 80 26.11 39.36 17.73
C LYS A 80 24.84 39.31 16.87
N ASP A 81 23.71 39.22 17.54
CA ASP A 81 22.38 39.17 16.91
C ASP A 81 21.77 40.57 16.79
N ASP A 82 22.53 41.52 16.22
CA ASP A 82 22.14 42.93 16.03
C ASP A 82 21.87 43.29 14.56
N GLY A 83 21.76 42.28 13.68
CA GLY A 83 21.37 42.45 12.28
C GLY A 83 19.89 42.83 12.11
N THR A 84 19.55 43.41 10.95
CA THR A 84 18.17 43.88 10.69
C THR A 84 17.64 43.44 9.33
N THR A 85 16.37 43.03 9.27
CA THR A 85 15.68 42.59 8.05
C THR A 85 14.68 43.64 7.57
N HIS A 86 14.67 43.93 6.27
CA HIS A 86 13.87 44.96 5.62
C HIS A 86 13.07 44.38 4.45
N PRO A 87 11.83 44.88 4.20
CA PRO A 87 10.99 44.38 3.11
C PRO A 87 11.36 44.92 1.73
N ARG A 88 12.26 45.92 1.66
CA ARG A 88 12.69 46.58 0.42
C ARG A 88 14.21 46.74 0.41
N PRO A 89 14.84 46.68 -0.78
CA PRO A 89 16.29 46.83 -0.90
C PRO A 89 16.72 48.25 -0.56
N LEU A 90 18.01 48.45 -0.30
CA LEU A 90 18.58 49.78 -0.18
C LEU A 90 18.30 50.64 -1.42
N PRO A 91 17.93 51.93 -1.24
CA PRO A 91 17.78 52.84 -2.36
C PRO A 91 19.07 52.97 -3.19
N PRO A 92 18.98 53.11 -4.53
CA PRO A 92 20.15 53.38 -5.36
C PRO A 92 20.92 54.62 -4.86
N GLY A 93 22.24 54.49 -4.66
CA GLY A 93 23.10 55.57 -4.18
C GLY A 93 23.21 55.72 -2.65
N SER A 94 22.69 54.77 -1.88
CA SER A 94 22.99 54.65 -0.45
C SER A 94 24.50 54.44 -0.22
N GLU A 95 25.02 54.80 0.95
CA GLU A 95 26.40 54.45 1.36
C GLU A 95 26.63 52.93 1.20
N GLU A 96 27.87 52.50 0.95
CA GLU A 96 28.25 51.09 0.77
C GLU A 96 28.02 50.28 2.06
N GLN A 97 26.76 49.98 2.34
CA GLN A 97 26.33 49.10 3.40
C GLN A 97 26.07 47.72 2.81
N GLU A 98 26.58 46.70 3.49
CA GLU A 98 26.35 45.32 3.11
C GLU A 98 24.86 44.95 3.25
N GLU A 99 24.31 44.30 2.22
CA GLU A 99 22.93 43.85 2.18
C GLU A 99 22.88 42.46 1.53
N TRP A 100 22.24 41.52 2.23
CA TRP A 100 22.06 40.13 1.84
C TRP A 100 20.61 39.92 1.40
N VAL A 101 20.39 39.02 0.43
CA VAL A 101 19.05 38.67 -0.04
C VAL A 101 18.57 37.46 0.74
N LEU A 102 17.40 37.57 1.37
CA LEU A 102 16.73 36.47 2.05
C LEU A 102 15.50 36.06 1.24
N VAL A 103 15.33 34.77 0.94
CA VAL A 103 14.20 34.26 0.14
C VAL A 103 13.37 33.31 0.99
N ASP A 104 12.04 33.38 0.89
CA ASP A 104 11.09 32.45 1.53
C ASP A 104 11.03 31.06 0.86
N GLY A 105 12.19 30.55 0.43
CA GLY A 105 12.34 29.28 -0.28
C GLY A 105 13.46 28.39 0.28
N THR A 106 13.91 27.46 -0.55
CA THR A 106 14.99 26.50 -0.25
C THR A 106 16.36 27.04 -0.68
N PRO A 107 17.48 26.45 -0.19
CA PRO A 107 18.82 26.80 -0.64
C PRO A 107 18.99 26.70 -2.16
N ALA A 108 18.43 25.68 -2.80
CA ALA A 108 18.47 25.54 -4.27
C ALA A 108 17.78 26.72 -4.98
N SER A 109 16.65 27.19 -4.45
CA SER A 109 15.96 28.37 -4.99
C SER A 109 16.82 29.63 -4.83
N CYS A 110 17.50 29.78 -3.69
CA CYS A 110 18.42 30.88 -3.43
C CYS A 110 19.61 30.90 -4.40
N VAL A 111 20.14 29.72 -4.78
CA VAL A 111 21.20 29.60 -5.79
C VAL A 111 20.72 30.13 -7.14
N GLN A 112 19.59 29.66 -7.64
CA GLN A 112 19.03 30.10 -8.93
C GLN A 112 18.74 31.60 -8.93
N ILE A 113 18.10 32.10 -7.88
CA ILE A 113 17.77 33.52 -7.71
C ILE A 113 19.05 34.37 -7.64
N GLY A 114 20.04 33.95 -6.85
CA GLY A 114 21.34 34.63 -6.74
C GLY A 114 22.15 34.59 -8.03
N LEU A 115 22.09 33.51 -8.81
CA LEU A 115 22.83 33.39 -10.07
C LEU A 115 22.23 34.23 -11.20
N TYR A 116 20.89 34.26 -11.30
CA TYR A 116 20.21 34.74 -12.52
C TYR A 116 19.37 35.99 -12.33
N HIS A 117 19.02 36.36 -11.10
CA HIS A 117 18.13 37.49 -10.82
C HIS A 117 18.74 38.58 -9.93
N TYR A 118 19.82 38.28 -9.21
CA TYR A 118 20.56 39.23 -8.39
C TYR A 118 22.05 39.28 -8.74
N PHE A 119 22.72 40.38 -8.37
CA PHE A 119 24.19 40.55 -8.40
C PHE A 119 24.85 40.64 -9.78
N GLN A 120 24.09 40.78 -10.88
CA GLN A 120 24.68 40.94 -12.23
C GLN A 120 25.54 42.21 -12.34
N ASP A 121 25.26 43.23 -11.53
CA ASP A 121 26.02 44.47 -11.40
C ASP A 121 27.43 44.27 -10.81
N ARG A 122 27.65 43.16 -10.10
CA ARG A 122 28.93 42.84 -9.43
C ARG A 122 29.86 41.95 -10.27
N GLY A 123 29.45 41.65 -11.51
CA GLY A 123 30.18 40.77 -12.42
C GLY A 123 29.74 39.30 -12.33
N PRO A 124 30.28 38.41 -13.18
CA PRO A 124 29.88 37.00 -13.21
C PRO A 124 30.25 36.31 -11.90
N ILE A 125 29.37 35.43 -11.41
CA ILE A 125 29.65 34.59 -10.25
C ILE A 125 30.56 33.43 -10.70
N ASP A 126 31.73 33.34 -10.08
CA ASP A 126 32.79 32.37 -10.40
C ASP A 126 32.60 31.05 -9.64
N LEU A 127 32.11 31.14 -8.40
CA LEU A 127 32.00 30.03 -7.46
C LEU A 127 30.74 30.19 -6.60
N VAL A 128 30.05 29.09 -6.33
CA VAL A 128 29.01 29.03 -5.30
C VAL A 128 29.55 28.29 -4.08
N VAL A 129 29.46 28.89 -2.90
CA VAL A 129 29.74 28.24 -1.62
C VAL A 129 28.43 28.08 -0.86
N SER A 130 28.03 26.84 -0.63
CA SER A 130 26.87 26.49 0.17
C SER A 130 27.34 26.12 1.58
N GLY A 131 26.97 26.89 2.59
CA GLY A 131 27.42 26.75 3.98
C GLY A 131 28.18 27.99 4.52
N PRO A 132 28.83 27.88 5.69
CA PRO A 132 29.03 26.66 6.46
C PRO A 132 27.74 26.20 7.14
N ASN A 133 27.44 24.90 7.03
CA ASN A 133 26.36 24.25 7.77
C ASN A 133 26.65 24.17 9.27
N TYR A 134 25.64 24.37 10.10
CA TYR A 134 25.68 24.11 11.54
C TYR A 134 25.61 22.61 11.84
N GLY A 135 26.74 21.92 11.69
CA GLY A 135 26.86 20.48 11.89
C GLY A 135 27.61 19.81 10.74
N ARG A 136 27.72 18.47 10.80
CA ARG A 136 28.41 17.67 9.79
C ARG A 136 27.44 17.22 8.69
N ASN A 137 27.92 17.16 7.45
CA ASN A 137 27.25 16.54 6.31
C ASN A 137 28.10 15.38 5.75
N SER A 138 28.82 14.69 6.62
CA SER A 138 29.57 13.46 6.33
C SER A 138 28.65 12.25 6.35
N THR A 139 28.88 11.25 5.49
CA THR A 139 28.03 10.07 5.24
C THR A 139 26.79 10.32 4.36
N ALA A 140 26.32 9.27 3.67
CA ALA A 140 25.23 9.35 2.69
C ALA A 140 23.89 9.79 3.31
N VAL A 141 23.53 9.28 4.49
CA VAL A 141 22.26 9.65 5.16
C VAL A 141 22.18 11.16 5.46
N PHE A 142 23.25 11.74 6.01
CA PHE A 142 23.32 13.18 6.26
C PHE A 142 23.45 13.97 4.96
N GLY A 143 24.30 13.53 4.04
CA GLY A 143 24.51 14.21 2.75
C GLY A 143 23.26 14.30 1.88
N LEU A 144 22.46 13.23 1.78
CA LEU A 144 21.21 13.21 1.00
C LEU A 144 20.12 14.11 1.61
N SER A 145 20.16 14.32 2.93
CA SER A 145 19.18 15.12 3.66
C SER A 145 19.62 16.58 3.83
N SER A 146 20.82 16.94 3.36
CA SER A 146 21.45 18.25 3.60
C SER A 146 21.00 19.31 2.59
N GLY A 147 20.46 20.42 3.08
CA GLY A 147 20.16 21.60 2.26
C GLY A 147 21.44 22.31 1.80
N THR A 148 22.48 22.30 2.63
CA THR A 148 23.82 22.75 2.25
C THR A 148 24.36 21.96 1.05
N VAL A 149 24.33 20.63 1.05
CA VAL A 149 24.74 19.83 -0.12
C VAL A 149 23.80 20.07 -1.30
N GLY A 150 22.49 20.19 -1.05
CA GLY A 150 21.48 20.48 -2.07
C GLY A 150 21.70 21.81 -2.82
N GLY A 151 22.11 22.87 -2.12
CA GLY A 151 22.50 24.15 -2.72
C GLY A 151 23.70 24.01 -3.65
N ALA A 152 24.76 23.32 -3.21
CA ALA A 152 25.93 23.06 -4.05
C ALA A 152 25.59 22.19 -5.27
N LEU A 153 24.70 21.20 -5.13
CA LEU A 153 24.20 20.39 -6.24
C LEU A 153 23.42 21.24 -7.25
N GLU A 154 22.60 22.20 -6.82
CA GLU A 154 21.93 23.14 -7.73
C GLU A 154 22.91 24.00 -8.52
N ALA A 155 23.93 24.54 -7.85
CA ALA A 155 24.97 25.32 -8.51
C ALA A 155 25.74 24.50 -9.56
N ALA A 156 26.08 23.25 -9.21
CA ALA A 156 26.75 22.32 -10.11
C ALA A 156 25.90 21.98 -11.35
N VAL A 157 24.59 21.75 -11.18
CA VAL A 157 23.65 21.54 -12.30
C VAL A 157 23.53 22.80 -13.17
N CYS A 158 23.64 23.99 -12.57
CA CYS A 158 23.77 25.28 -13.27
C CYS A 158 25.15 25.49 -13.95
N LYS A 159 26.03 24.48 -13.97
CA LYS A 159 27.38 24.54 -14.54
C LYS A 159 28.26 25.62 -13.89
N ARG A 160 28.07 25.83 -12.58
CA ARG A 160 28.97 26.62 -11.74
C ARG A 160 29.79 25.71 -10.85
N LYS A 161 31.06 26.07 -10.61
CA LYS A 161 31.86 25.42 -9.58
C LYS A 161 31.15 25.61 -8.24
N ALA A 162 31.09 24.56 -7.42
CA ALA A 162 30.33 24.58 -6.19
C ALA A 162 31.01 23.84 -5.04
N ILE A 163 31.00 24.44 -3.85
CA ILE A 163 31.54 23.83 -2.63
C ILE A 163 30.42 23.80 -1.59
N ALA A 164 30.08 22.61 -1.09
CA ALA A 164 29.32 22.44 0.15
C ALA A 164 30.30 22.44 1.33
N LEU A 165 30.08 23.31 2.30
CA LEU A 165 30.97 23.50 3.46
C LEU A 165 30.20 23.25 4.75
N SER A 166 30.76 22.46 5.65
CA SER A 166 30.10 22.05 6.89
C SER A 166 31.05 22.09 8.07
N TYR A 167 30.62 22.67 9.19
CA TYR A 167 31.42 22.76 10.41
C TYR A 167 30.93 21.70 11.41
N ALA A 168 31.70 20.62 11.48
CA ALA A 168 31.39 19.44 12.27
C ALA A 168 31.82 19.63 13.72
N PHE A 169 30.87 19.80 14.63
CA PHE A 169 31.16 19.91 16.06
C PHE A 169 30.87 18.60 16.79
N LEU A 170 31.69 18.30 17.80
CA LEU A 170 31.47 17.20 18.76
C LEU A 170 30.95 17.72 20.11
N SER A 171 31.19 19.00 20.39
CA SER A 171 30.67 19.75 21.53
C SER A 171 30.20 21.12 21.03
N ARG A 172 29.23 21.75 21.70
CA ARG A 172 28.73 23.09 21.33
C ARG A 172 29.66 24.23 21.77
N ASN A 173 30.98 23.97 21.78
CA ASN A 173 31.95 25.02 22.06
C ASN A 173 32.15 25.86 20.78
N HIS A 174 31.39 26.96 20.69
CA HIS A 174 31.40 27.89 19.57
C HIS A 174 32.33 29.08 19.81
N ASP A 175 33.52 28.79 20.36
CA ASP A 175 34.52 29.82 20.63
C ASP A 175 34.84 30.58 19.32
N PRO A 176 34.74 31.92 19.31
CA PRO A 176 35.10 32.74 18.16
C PRO A 176 36.47 32.40 17.55
N GLU A 177 37.47 32.02 18.36
CA GLU A 177 38.80 31.64 17.88
C GLU A 177 38.77 30.33 17.08
N ILE A 178 37.98 29.34 17.51
CA ILE A 178 37.81 28.06 16.80
C ILE A 178 37.06 28.28 15.48
N ILE A 179 36.00 29.10 15.50
CA ILE A 179 35.22 29.45 14.29
C ILE A 179 36.10 30.22 13.29
N ALA A 180 36.93 31.15 13.77
CA ALA A 180 37.88 31.88 12.93
C ALA A 180 38.93 30.94 12.32
N GLY A 181 39.48 30.00 13.10
CA GLY A 181 40.40 28.98 12.60
C GLY A 181 39.78 28.10 11.51
N ALA A 182 38.54 27.64 11.72
CA ALA A 182 37.79 26.89 10.71
C ALA A 182 37.51 27.73 9.44
N SER A 183 37.18 29.02 9.59
CA SER A 183 36.95 29.95 8.48
C SER A 183 38.23 30.20 7.67
N ALA A 184 39.37 30.36 8.35
CA ALA A 184 40.67 30.54 7.71
C ALA A 184 41.11 29.29 6.93
N LEU A 185 40.94 28.09 7.50
CA LEU A 185 41.21 26.84 6.78
C LEU A 185 40.26 26.67 5.59
N SER A 186 38.97 27.03 5.76
CA SER A 186 37.98 26.96 4.69
C SER A 186 38.35 27.86 3.51
N LEU A 187 38.78 29.10 3.76
CA LEU A 187 39.28 30.02 2.73
C LEU A 187 40.44 29.38 1.95
N GLN A 188 41.45 28.84 2.65
CA GLN A 188 42.59 28.20 2.00
C GLN A 188 42.16 27.03 1.10
N LEU A 189 41.21 26.21 1.57
CA LEU A 189 40.67 25.10 0.79
C LEU A 189 39.84 25.57 -0.41
N ILE A 190 39.02 26.61 -0.24
CA ILE A 190 38.22 27.19 -1.32
C ILE A 190 39.12 27.71 -2.44
N GLU A 191 40.14 28.50 -2.12
CA GLU A 191 41.09 29.03 -3.11
C GLU A 191 41.89 27.91 -3.78
N TYR A 192 42.37 26.95 -2.99
CA TYR A 192 43.13 25.81 -3.50
C TYR A 192 42.29 24.98 -4.48
N LEU A 193 41.06 24.61 -4.10
CA LEU A 193 40.16 23.80 -4.92
C LEU A 193 39.73 24.57 -6.17
N TYR A 194 39.39 25.85 -6.06
CA TYR A 194 39.00 26.66 -7.22
C TYR A 194 40.10 26.70 -8.28
N LYS A 195 41.35 26.91 -7.85
CA LYS A 195 42.53 26.96 -8.72
C LYS A 195 42.90 25.58 -9.29
N ASN A 196 42.76 24.53 -8.49
CA ASN A 196 43.15 23.16 -8.83
C ASN A 196 41.92 22.26 -8.97
N TRP A 197 40.86 22.76 -9.61
CA TRP A 197 39.61 22.02 -9.75
C TRP A 197 39.88 20.77 -10.58
N ALA A 198 39.65 19.60 -10.00
CA ALA A 198 39.97 18.35 -10.68
C ALA A 198 39.04 18.14 -11.88
N ASP A 199 39.59 17.53 -12.93
CA ASP A 199 38.80 17.08 -14.06
C ASP A 199 37.72 16.10 -13.58
N ASP A 200 36.54 16.19 -14.20
CA ASP A 200 35.39 15.33 -13.88
C ASP A 200 34.85 15.49 -12.44
N VAL A 201 35.06 16.63 -11.77
CA VAL A 201 34.38 16.96 -10.50
C VAL A 201 33.37 18.09 -10.70
N ASP A 202 32.13 17.88 -10.25
CA ASP A 202 31.08 18.90 -10.38
C ASP A 202 30.99 19.79 -9.14
N LEU A 203 31.18 19.21 -7.94
CA LEU A 203 31.23 19.92 -6.66
C LEU A 203 32.15 19.22 -5.66
N TYR A 204 32.58 19.94 -4.62
CA TYR A 204 33.23 19.35 -3.45
C TYR A 204 32.35 19.50 -2.21
N THR A 205 32.32 18.48 -1.35
CA THR A 205 31.84 18.64 0.04
C THR A 205 33.03 18.63 1.00
N ILE A 206 33.06 19.60 1.90
CA ILE A 206 34.11 19.83 2.88
C ILE A 206 33.49 19.76 4.27
N ASN A 207 34.00 18.87 5.14
CA ASN A 207 33.63 18.86 6.55
C ASN A 207 34.85 19.23 7.39
N VAL A 208 34.79 20.40 8.03
CA VAL A 208 35.83 20.93 8.92
C VAL A 208 35.43 20.65 10.36
N PRO A 209 36.21 19.85 11.12
CA PRO A 209 35.95 19.67 12.55
C PRO A 209 36.15 20.97 13.32
N LEU A 210 35.17 21.38 14.14
CA LEU A 210 35.28 22.52 15.05
C LEU A 210 36.06 22.12 16.30
N ILE A 211 37.38 22.15 16.17
CA ILE A 211 38.34 21.86 17.24
C ILE A 211 39.45 22.90 17.24
N GLU A 212 40.10 23.08 18.39
CA GLU A 212 41.25 23.98 18.51
C GLU A 212 42.37 23.59 17.52
N GLN A 213 42.98 24.61 16.91
CA GLN A 213 44.09 24.47 15.97
C GLN A 213 43.77 23.55 14.79
N VAL A 214 42.53 23.56 14.29
CA VAL A 214 42.10 22.76 13.14
C VAL A 214 42.99 22.98 11.91
N GLU A 215 43.53 24.18 11.75
CA GLU A 215 44.47 24.56 10.68
C GLU A 215 45.80 23.77 10.71
N THR A 216 46.15 23.17 11.85
CA THR A 216 47.34 22.30 12.00
C THR A 216 47.05 20.83 11.70
N LYS A 217 45.76 20.46 11.60
CA LYS A 217 45.32 19.09 11.38
C LYS A 217 45.43 18.73 9.90
N LYS A 218 45.47 17.43 9.63
CA LYS A 218 45.53 16.92 8.25
C LYS A 218 44.22 17.22 7.52
N VAL A 219 44.36 17.61 6.26
CA VAL A 219 43.28 17.65 5.27
C VAL A 219 43.38 16.39 4.42
N MET A 220 42.29 15.65 4.32
CA MET A 220 42.28 14.33 3.70
C MET A 220 41.27 14.28 2.57
N TRP A 221 41.68 13.77 1.42
CA TRP A 221 40.77 13.37 0.34
C TRP A 221 39.96 12.15 0.78
N THR A 222 38.65 12.19 0.58
CA THR A 222 37.74 11.16 1.08
C THR A 222 36.74 10.70 0.04
N LYS A 223 36.17 9.52 0.28
CA LYS A 223 34.91 9.09 -0.32
C LYS A 223 33.79 9.29 0.69
N MET A 224 32.57 9.54 0.21
CA MET A 224 31.40 9.55 1.08
C MET A 224 31.12 8.14 1.59
N LEU A 225 30.96 7.97 2.91
CA LEU A 225 30.55 6.71 3.51
C LEU A 225 29.10 6.39 3.13
N GLN A 226 28.87 5.25 2.47
CA GLN A 226 27.52 4.77 2.20
C GLN A 226 26.95 4.06 3.44
N ASN A 227 25.95 4.65 4.07
CA ASN A 227 25.21 4.10 5.22
C ASN A 227 23.69 4.21 4.99
N TYR A 228 22.91 3.52 5.83
CA TYR A 228 21.45 3.39 5.70
C TYR A 228 20.79 3.46 7.08
N TRP A 229 19.50 3.78 7.12
CA TRP A 229 18.71 3.68 8.34
C TRP A 229 18.59 2.23 8.81
N GLY A 230 18.71 2.01 10.13
CA GLY A 230 18.41 0.73 10.75
C GLY A 230 16.91 0.38 10.74
N PRO A 231 16.52 -0.83 11.13
CA PRO A 231 15.13 -1.30 11.08
C PRO A 231 14.24 -0.53 12.05
N GLY A 232 13.34 0.33 11.57
CA GLY A 232 12.41 1.12 12.37
C GLY A 232 11.96 2.40 11.64
N SER A 233 11.10 3.19 12.29
CA SER A 233 10.66 4.50 11.77
C SER A 233 11.57 5.62 12.31
N CYS A 234 11.75 6.68 11.52
CA CYS A 234 12.35 7.93 12.01
C CYS A 234 11.28 8.88 12.61
N PHE A 235 10.05 8.39 12.75
CA PHE A 235 8.93 9.11 13.34
C PHE A 235 8.32 8.31 14.49
N GLU A 236 7.93 9.03 15.55
CA GLU A 236 7.21 8.51 16.71
C GLU A 236 5.80 9.11 16.74
N GLU A 237 4.79 8.29 17.04
CA GLU A 237 3.40 8.75 17.25
C GLU A 237 3.34 9.55 18.56
N VAL A 238 2.71 10.73 18.52
CA VAL A 238 2.51 11.63 19.66
C VAL A 238 1.06 12.09 19.75
N GLU A 239 0.65 12.49 20.95
CA GLU A 239 -0.58 13.25 21.14
C GLU A 239 -0.40 14.69 20.64
N ASP A 240 -1.49 15.33 20.19
CA ASP A 240 -1.46 16.68 19.61
C ASP A 240 -1.11 17.73 20.69
N ASP A 241 0.18 17.90 20.94
CA ASP A 241 0.68 18.91 21.85
C ASP A 241 1.41 19.99 21.05
N SER A 242 0.94 21.23 21.18
CA SER A 242 1.48 22.41 20.47
C SER A 242 2.85 22.79 21.04
N SER A 243 3.85 21.97 20.77
CA SER A 243 5.23 22.21 21.14
C SER A 243 5.90 23.18 20.16
N ASP A 244 6.80 24.01 20.69
CA ASP A 244 7.57 24.98 19.90
C ASP A 244 8.57 24.24 18.99
N VAL A 245 8.28 24.27 17.68
CA VAL A 245 9.02 23.53 16.63
C VAL A 245 10.51 23.89 16.62
N GLU A 246 10.87 25.14 16.94
CA GLU A 246 12.26 25.59 16.97
C GLU A 246 13.02 25.01 18.18
N ALA A 247 12.36 24.87 19.33
CA ALA A 247 12.96 24.30 20.54
C ALA A 247 13.16 22.78 20.43
N GLU A 248 12.24 22.07 19.77
CA GLU A 248 12.35 20.62 19.52
C GLU A 248 13.47 20.30 18.53
N GLU A 249 13.62 21.07 17.45
CA GLU A 249 14.76 20.92 16.53
C GLU A 249 16.10 21.08 17.28
N GLU A 250 16.14 22.04 18.21
CA GLU A 250 17.33 22.30 19.02
C GLU A 250 17.70 21.11 19.92
N LYS A 251 16.71 20.40 20.51
CA LYS A 251 16.89 19.20 21.33
C LYS A 251 17.37 18.02 20.50
N ILE A 252 16.82 17.81 19.30
CA ILE A 252 17.27 16.76 18.37
C ILE A 252 18.74 16.97 18.01
N ARG A 253 19.17 18.22 17.80
CA ARG A 253 20.58 18.58 17.60
C ARG A 253 21.47 18.38 18.83
N LYS A 254 20.93 18.28 20.06
CA LYS A 254 21.70 18.05 21.31
C LYS A 254 22.11 16.59 21.50
N GLY A 255 21.57 15.65 20.71
CA GLY A 255 21.85 14.22 20.86
C GLY A 255 21.24 13.58 22.11
N GLU A 256 20.41 14.31 22.87
CA GLU A 256 19.71 13.83 24.07
C GLU A 256 18.39 13.10 23.76
N GLY A 257 18.19 12.66 22.51
CA GLY A 257 17.14 11.69 22.16
C GLY A 257 17.56 10.27 22.57
N GLY A 258 17.87 10.10 23.85
CA GLY A 258 18.13 8.80 24.46
C GLY A 258 16.84 8.02 24.63
N GLU A 259 16.93 6.72 24.40
CA GLU A 259 15.87 5.71 24.56
C GLU A 259 14.92 6.02 25.73
N GLN A 260 13.66 6.28 25.40
CA GLN A 260 12.58 6.03 26.34
C GLN A 260 12.14 4.56 26.16
N PRO A 261 12.05 3.77 27.25
CA PRO A 261 11.57 2.40 27.15
C PRO A 261 10.14 2.41 26.65
N ASP A 262 9.81 1.43 25.79
CA ASP A 262 8.45 1.16 25.30
C ASP A 262 7.44 1.31 26.45
N SER A 263 6.67 2.40 26.42
CA SER A 263 5.50 2.50 27.29
C SER A 263 4.42 1.65 26.64
N ASP A 264 4.19 0.46 27.21
CA ASP A 264 3.03 -0.37 26.95
C ASP A 264 1.74 0.43 27.26
N SER A 265 1.24 1.15 26.27
CA SER A 265 -0.12 1.67 26.29
C SER A 265 -1.04 0.53 25.89
N LYS A 266 -1.70 -0.10 26.86
CA LYS A 266 -2.87 -0.95 26.61
C LYS A 266 -3.88 -0.14 25.79
N ARG A 267 -4.18 -0.57 24.56
CA ARG A 267 -5.28 -0.03 23.75
C ARG A 267 -6.38 -1.07 23.68
N ASP A 268 -7.57 -0.68 24.10
CA ASP A 268 -8.80 -1.46 23.96
C ASP A 268 -9.11 -1.74 22.50
N ASP A 269 -9.67 -2.93 22.28
CA ASP A 269 -10.23 -3.39 21.02
C ASP A 269 -11.45 -2.54 20.64
N ASP A 270 -11.31 -1.69 19.61
CA ASP A 270 -12.48 -1.23 18.87
C ASP A 270 -12.20 -1.06 17.37
N LYS A 271 -13.18 -1.45 16.56
CA LYS A 271 -13.12 -1.49 15.09
C LYS A 271 -13.43 -0.11 14.49
N ARG A 272 -12.59 0.31 13.53
CA ARG A 272 -12.84 1.17 12.34
C ARG A 272 -12.35 2.64 12.37
N ARG A 273 -11.70 2.98 11.23
CA ARG A 273 -11.17 4.29 10.76
C ARG A 273 -9.75 4.63 11.22
N HIS A 274 -8.95 5.21 10.31
CA HIS A 274 -7.66 5.80 10.67
C HIS A 274 -7.92 6.90 11.71
N GLY A 275 -7.46 6.70 12.95
CA GLY A 275 -7.42 7.76 13.94
C GLY A 275 -6.55 8.92 13.46
N HIS A 276 -6.88 10.13 13.87
CA HIS A 276 -6.01 11.29 13.65
C HIS A 276 -4.75 11.09 14.50
N LYS A 277 -3.60 10.95 13.84
CA LYS A 277 -2.31 10.67 14.47
C LYS A 277 -1.35 11.81 14.18
N HIS A 278 -0.67 12.27 15.21
CA HIS A 278 0.42 13.23 15.08
C HIS A 278 1.73 12.46 15.17
N PHE A 279 2.72 12.89 14.40
CA PHE A 279 4.03 12.26 14.36
C PHE A 279 5.10 13.31 14.59
N LYS A 280 6.01 13.03 15.53
CA LYS A 280 7.24 13.83 15.68
C LYS A 280 8.39 13.12 14.98
N TRP A 281 9.32 13.90 14.44
CA TRP A 281 10.58 13.38 13.91
C TRP A 281 11.50 12.96 15.06
N ALA A 282 11.84 11.67 15.12
CA ALA A 282 12.64 11.05 16.17
C ALA A 282 13.59 9.98 15.58
N PRO A 283 14.61 10.38 14.81
CA PRO A 283 15.53 9.44 14.17
C PRO A 283 16.53 8.85 15.19
N ARG A 284 16.80 7.55 15.06
CA ARG A 284 17.84 6.88 15.87
C ARG A 284 19.23 7.10 15.25
N PHE A 285 19.90 8.17 15.67
CA PHE A 285 21.25 8.49 15.19
C PHE A 285 22.35 7.55 15.71
N THR A 286 22.08 6.76 16.74
CA THR A 286 22.99 5.75 17.28
C THR A 286 23.46 4.78 16.21
N ASP A 287 22.56 4.29 15.35
CA ASP A 287 22.87 3.38 14.25
C ASP A 287 23.79 4.06 13.21
N VAL A 288 23.53 5.33 12.92
CA VAL A 288 24.34 6.14 12.01
C VAL A 288 25.75 6.33 12.57
N TYR A 289 25.88 6.66 13.86
CA TYR A 289 27.19 6.79 14.51
C TYR A 289 27.93 5.47 14.60
N LYS A 290 27.25 4.38 14.94
CA LYS A 290 27.80 3.02 14.95
C LYS A 290 28.38 2.64 13.60
N SER A 291 27.68 2.96 12.50
CA SER A 291 28.17 2.71 11.14
C SER A 291 29.49 3.44 10.83
N VAL A 292 29.71 4.63 11.42
CA VAL A 292 30.98 5.37 11.30
C VAL A 292 32.09 4.71 12.13
N GLU A 293 31.76 4.10 13.28
CA GLU A 293 32.72 3.38 14.12
C GLU A 293 33.18 2.08 13.47
N GLU A 294 32.25 1.35 12.86
CA GLU A 294 32.51 0.11 12.13
C GLU A 294 33.22 0.34 10.81
N ALA A 295 33.05 1.54 10.22
CA ALA A 295 33.72 1.90 8.98
C ALA A 295 35.24 2.07 9.20
N GLY A 296 36.02 1.34 8.42
CA GLY A 296 37.49 1.48 8.38
C GLY A 296 37.96 2.83 7.80
N PRO A 297 39.27 3.13 7.88
CA PRO A 297 39.84 4.41 7.48
C PRO A 297 39.61 4.76 6.01
N GLY A 298 39.50 6.06 5.71
CA GLY A 298 39.48 6.60 4.32
C GLY A 298 38.13 7.12 3.82
N ASN A 299 37.06 7.04 4.62
CA ASN A 299 35.78 7.68 4.33
C ASN A 299 35.61 8.99 5.12
N ASP A 300 34.71 9.86 4.65
CA ASP A 300 34.45 11.17 5.24
C ASP A 300 33.99 11.12 6.70
N GLY A 301 33.12 10.17 7.07
CA GLY A 301 32.64 9.99 8.44
C GLY A 301 33.76 9.66 9.42
N TRP A 302 34.60 8.69 9.08
CA TRP A 302 35.74 8.28 9.90
C TRP A 302 36.78 9.41 10.03
N ILE A 303 37.09 10.11 8.94
CA ILE A 303 38.06 11.21 8.92
C ILE A 303 37.63 12.36 9.83
N VAL A 304 36.34 12.74 9.77
CA VAL A 304 35.79 13.77 10.67
C VAL A 304 35.81 13.29 12.12
N LYS A 305 35.50 12.02 12.40
CA LYS A 305 35.58 11.43 13.76
C LYS A 305 36.99 11.55 14.35
N GLU A 306 38.03 11.32 13.56
CA GLU A 306 39.43 11.43 13.98
C GLU A 306 39.94 12.89 14.11
N GLY A 307 39.07 13.88 13.89
CA GLY A 307 39.42 15.30 13.99
C GLY A 307 40.21 15.83 12.79
N TYR A 308 40.13 15.15 11.64
CA TYR A 308 40.73 15.61 10.38
C TYR A 308 39.67 16.27 9.48
N THR A 309 40.11 17.21 8.64
CA THR A 309 39.21 17.84 7.65
C THR A 309 39.04 16.92 6.46
N SER A 310 37.80 16.61 6.09
CA SER A 310 37.48 15.79 4.92
C SER A 310 37.14 16.65 3.71
N VAL A 311 37.66 16.27 2.54
CA VAL A 311 37.33 16.86 1.24
C VAL A 311 36.92 15.73 0.31
N THR A 312 35.63 15.67 -0.03
CA THR A 312 35.07 14.63 -0.91
C THR A 312 34.68 15.26 -2.25
N PRO A 313 35.32 14.87 -3.37
CA PRO A 313 34.86 15.21 -4.72
C PRO A 313 33.55 14.48 -5.03
N LEU A 314 32.56 15.20 -5.58
CA LEU A 314 31.24 14.66 -5.92
C LEU A 314 30.84 15.01 -7.37
N LYS A 315 29.94 14.19 -7.89
CA LYS A 315 29.21 14.41 -9.14
C LYS A 315 27.78 14.84 -8.84
N ALA A 316 27.27 15.80 -9.59
CA ALA A 316 25.86 16.20 -9.53
C ALA A 316 25.04 15.34 -10.49
N ASN A 317 24.99 14.04 -10.21
CA ASN A 317 24.30 13.06 -11.03
C ASN A 317 23.57 12.04 -10.15
N PHE A 318 22.72 11.24 -10.80
CA PHE A 318 22.35 9.95 -10.26
C PHE A 318 23.44 8.97 -10.68
N GLN A 319 24.49 8.84 -9.87
CA GLN A 319 25.52 7.84 -10.12
C GLN A 319 24.83 6.47 -10.15
N HIS A 320 24.86 5.82 -11.31
CA HIS A 320 24.25 4.51 -11.49
C HIS A 320 24.97 3.49 -10.60
N ALA A 321 24.22 2.54 -10.07
CA ALA A 321 24.80 1.40 -9.37
C ALA A 321 25.81 0.69 -10.28
N ALA A 322 26.89 0.15 -9.71
CA ALA A 322 27.91 -0.60 -10.46
C ALA A 322 27.39 -1.92 -11.07
N ALA A 323 26.09 -2.22 -10.93
CA ALA A 323 25.44 -3.30 -11.65
C ALA A 323 25.60 -3.05 -13.16
N ALA A 324 25.91 -4.10 -13.92
CA ALA A 324 26.03 -4.02 -15.37
C ALA A 324 24.64 -3.93 -16.03
N ILE A 325 23.92 -2.83 -15.79
CA ILE A 325 22.55 -2.54 -16.23
C ILE A 325 22.53 -1.51 -17.37
N GLU A 326 23.42 -1.69 -18.34
CA GLU A 326 23.52 -0.83 -19.53
C GLU A 326 22.77 -1.44 -20.72
N GLY A 327 22.10 -0.58 -21.50
CA GLY A 327 21.33 -0.99 -22.68
C GLY A 327 19.83 -1.13 -22.40
N GLU A 328 19.11 -1.70 -23.36
CA GLU A 328 17.70 -2.03 -23.18
C GLU A 328 17.56 -2.93 -21.94
N LEU A 329 16.79 -2.48 -20.94
CA LEU A 329 16.30 -3.37 -19.91
C LEU A 329 15.46 -4.42 -20.62
N LYS A 330 16.09 -5.54 -20.97
CA LYS A 330 15.45 -6.71 -21.56
C LYS A 330 14.66 -7.38 -20.45
N LEU A 331 13.52 -6.76 -20.18
CA LEU A 331 12.40 -7.43 -19.58
C LEU A 331 12.20 -8.71 -20.40
N PRO A 332 12.12 -9.88 -19.76
CA PRO A 332 11.99 -11.14 -20.49
C PRO A 332 10.84 -11.01 -21.49
N SER A 333 11.20 -10.95 -22.77
CA SER A 333 10.25 -10.83 -23.87
C SER A 333 9.46 -12.13 -23.89
N ARG A 334 8.23 -12.09 -23.39
CA ARG A 334 7.23 -13.13 -23.63
C ARG A 334 6.86 -13.08 -25.10
N ASN A 335 7.65 -13.72 -25.96
CA ASN A 335 7.20 -14.11 -27.29
C ASN A 335 7.76 -15.50 -27.63
N VAL A 336 6.83 -16.46 -27.67
CA VAL A 336 6.69 -17.52 -28.68
C VAL A 336 7.99 -17.85 -29.43
N SER A 337 8.70 -18.87 -28.93
CA SER A 337 9.62 -19.77 -29.65
C SER A 337 10.45 -19.19 -30.83
N SER A 338 11.78 -19.08 -30.68
CA SER A 338 12.74 -20.10 -31.17
C SER A 338 14.22 -19.63 -31.27
N LEU A 339 15.11 -20.52 -30.80
CA LEU A 339 16.53 -20.77 -31.16
C LEU A 339 17.71 -19.98 -30.51
N LYS A 340 18.24 -20.63 -29.46
CA LYS A 340 19.65 -21.03 -29.18
C LYS A 340 20.77 -19.99 -28.90
N GLY A 341 21.16 -19.96 -27.60
CA GLY A 341 22.53 -20.13 -27.07
C GLY A 341 23.44 -18.88 -27.02
N PRO A 342 24.24 -18.68 -25.94
CA PRO A 342 25.02 -19.72 -25.28
C PRO A 342 24.75 -19.91 -23.78
N SER A 343 24.92 -21.17 -23.38
CA SER A 343 24.77 -21.78 -22.06
C SER A 343 25.72 -21.25 -21.00
N LEU A 344 25.27 -21.21 -19.72
CA LEU A 344 26.04 -21.66 -18.55
C LEU A 344 25.08 -21.99 -17.37
N CYS A 345 25.11 -23.28 -16.95
CA CYS A 345 24.58 -23.93 -15.74
C CYS A 345 23.07 -23.83 -15.38
N GLU A 346 22.29 -24.74 -15.96
CA GLU A 346 20.92 -25.08 -15.54
C GLU A 346 20.91 -25.77 -14.15
N LYS A 347 20.37 -25.09 -13.14
CA LYS A 347 19.70 -25.76 -12.02
C LYS A 347 18.20 -25.71 -12.29
N SER A 348 17.52 -26.84 -12.15
CA SER A 348 16.07 -26.95 -12.30
C SER A 348 15.36 -25.98 -11.34
N PRO A 349 14.30 -25.26 -11.78
CA PRO A 349 13.53 -24.37 -10.90
C PRO A 349 12.90 -25.17 -9.76
N HIS A 350 13.03 -24.67 -8.53
CA HIS A 350 12.56 -25.31 -7.30
C HIS A 350 11.84 -24.29 -6.41
N MET A 351 10.70 -24.66 -5.82
CA MET A 351 9.90 -23.81 -4.93
C MET A 351 9.59 -24.46 -3.57
N TYR A 352 9.34 -23.66 -2.56
CA TYR A 352 8.80 -24.11 -1.28
C TYR A 352 7.30 -23.86 -1.25
N ALA A 353 6.52 -24.73 -0.63
CA ALA A 353 5.07 -24.59 -0.56
C ALA A 353 4.55 -24.89 0.85
N LEU A 354 3.83 -23.93 1.41
CA LEU A 354 3.04 -24.08 2.63
C LEU A 354 1.58 -24.27 2.21
N ILE A 355 1.05 -25.48 2.36
CA ILE A 355 -0.31 -25.83 1.98
C ILE A 355 -1.04 -26.26 3.24
N ASP A 356 -1.84 -25.35 3.79
CA ASP A 356 -2.67 -25.55 4.97
C ASP A 356 -4.03 -24.88 4.76
N TYR A 357 -4.89 -25.54 3.99
CA TYR A 357 -6.21 -25.02 3.61
C TYR A 357 -7.26 -25.16 4.72
N GLU A 358 -6.92 -25.83 5.84
CA GLU A 358 -7.79 -26.03 7.01
C GLU A 358 -9.13 -26.77 6.72
N ASP A 359 -9.32 -27.32 5.51
CA ASP A 359 -10.48 -28.15 5.14
C ASP A 359 -10.07 -29.60 4.87
N ALA A 360 -10.56 -30.54 5.68
CA ALA A 360 -10.31 -31.97 5.55
C ALA A 360 -10.73 -32.58 4.20
N TYR A 361 -11.69 -31.99 3.49
CA TYR A 361 -12.14 -32.44 2.16
C TYR A 361 -11.18 -31.96 1.05
N VAL A 362 -10.76 -30.69 1.11
CA VAL A 362 -10.02 -30.02 0.03
C VAL A 362 -8.52 -30.20 0.15
N GLN A 363 -7.98 -30.18 1.37
CA GLN A 363 -6.56 -30.35 1.67
C GLN A 363 -5.91 -31.54 0.95
N PRO A 364 -6.45 -32.77 1.01
CA PRO A 364 -5.85 -33.91 0.30
C PRO A 364 -5.91 -33.75 -1.22
N LEU A 365 -6.94 -33.10 -1.77
CA LEU A 365 -7.11 -32.89 -3.20
C LEU A 365 -6.06 -31.93 -3.77
N ILE A 366 -5.75 -30.85 -3.04
CA ILE A 366 -4.68 -29.92 -3.41
C ILE A 366 -3.34 -30.66 -3.44
N LEU A 367 -3.02 -31.43 -2.40
CA LEU A 367 -1.77 -32.19 -2.33
C LEU A 367 -1.65 -33.25 -3.43
N GLU A 368 -2.75 -33.93 -3.79
CA GLU A 368 -2.81 -34.85 -4.92
C GLU A 368 -2.55 -34.13 -6.25
N ALA A 369 -3.17 -32.96 -6.47
CA ALA A 369 -2.96 -32.15 -7.67
C ALA A 369 -1.49 -31.75 -7.85
N PHE A 370 -0.81 -31.34 -6.77
CA PHE A 370 0.63 -31.04 -6.78
C PHE A 370 1.47 -32.26 -7.17
N LYS A 371 1.23 -33.41 -6.51
CA LYS A 371 1.96 -34.65 -6.79
C LYS A 371 1.78 -35.10 -8.24
N LYS A 372 0.58 -34.94 -8.79
CA LYS A 372 0.23 -35.35 -10.15
C LYS A 372 0.82 -34.40 -11.19
N ARG A 373 0.70 -33.08 -11.00
CA ARG A 373 1.08 -32.08 -12.02
C ARG A 373 2.53 -31.64 -11.95
N LEU A 374 3.14 -31.62 -10.76
CA LEU A 374 4.51 -31.12 -10.56
C LEU A 374 5.52 -32.25 -10.32
N PRO A 375 6.75 -32.17 -10.88
CA PRO A 375 7.86 -33.06 -10.53
C PRO A 375 8.16 -33.03 -9.03
N ALA A 376 8.40 -34.18 -8.40
CA ALA A 376 8.68 -34.25 -6.96
C ALA A 376 9.98 -33.50 -6.56
N SER A 377 10.90 -33.29 -7.50
CA SER A 377 12.12 -32.49 -7.30
C SER A 377 11.91 -30.98 -7.43
N SER A 378 10.76 -30.54 -7.94
CA SER A 378 10.47 -29.12 -8.23
C SER A 378 9.88 -28.37 -7.06
N TYR A 379 9.46 -29.05 -5.99
CA TYR A 379 8.94 -28.39 -4.80
C TYR A 379 9.29 -29.09 -3.49
N THR A 380 9.28 -28.35 -2.39
CA THR A 380 9.37 -28.87 -1.01
C THR A 380 8.22 -28.33 -0.19
N LEU A 381 7.49 -29.23 0.48
CA LEU A 381 6.42 -28.86 1.40
C LEU A 381 7.04 -28.46 2.75
N ILE A 382 6.60 -27.33 3.28
CA ILE A 382 6.99 -26.84 4.60
C ILE A 382 5.76 -26.67 5.49
N THR A 383 5.99 -26.59 6.80
CA THR A 383 4.93 -26.45 7.82
C THR A 383 4.86 -25.06 8.41
N SER A 384 5.95 -24.28 8.34
CA SER A 384 6.00 -22.90 8.77
C SER A 384 6.78 -22.06 7.78
N ILE A 385 6.45 -20.77 7.67
CA ILE A 385 7.23 -19.81 6.89
C ILE A 385 8.69 -19.68 7.37
N ASN A 386 8.94 -19.98 8.64
CA ASN A 386 10.28 -19.99 9.23
C ASN A 386 11.18 -21.10 8.69
N ASP A 387 10.60 -22.12 8.03
CA ASP A 387 11.35 -23.21 7.42
C ASP A 387 11.97 -22.81 6.06
N LEU A 388 11.75 -21.57 5.60
CA LEU A 388 12.32 -21.06 4.35
C LEU A 388 13.83 -20.84 4.47
N PRO A 389 14.64 -21.26 3.48
CA PRO A 389 16.09 -21.03 3.49
C PRO A 389 16.48 -19.55 3.46
N SER A 390 15.65 -18.73 2.82
CA SER A 390 15.77 -17.28 2.72
C SER A 390 14.37 -16.70 2.44
N PRO A 391 14.03 -15.51 2.97
CA PRO A 391 12.75 -14.86 2.70
C PRO A 391 12.47 -14.61 1.21
N SER A 392 13.50 -14.44 0.37
CA SER A 392 13.37 -14.23 -1.08
C SER A 392 13.29 -15.53 -1.90
N THR A 393 13.15 -16.69 -1.25
CA THR A 393 13.08 -17.98 -1.94
C THR A 393 11.71 -18.11 -2.64
N PRO A 394 11.61 -18.76 -3.82
CA PRO A 394 10.33 -19.05 -4.44
C PRO A 394 9.42 -19.82 -3.47
N PHE A 395 8.30 -19.22 -3.08
CA PHE A 395 7.45 -19.66 -1.99
C PHE A 395 5.96 -19.52 -2.35
N LEU A 396 5.20 -20.60 -2.19
CA LEU A 396 3.76 -20.65 -2.39
C LEU A 396 3.03 -20.83 -1.06
N GLN A 397 1.94 -20.10 -0.86
CA GLN A 397 1.04 -20.24 0.27
C GLN A 397 -0.36 -20.57 -0.25
N ILE A 398 -0.90 -21.69 0.21
CA ILE A 398 -2.31 -22.02 0.02
C ILE A 398 -2.90 -22.26 1.40
N GLY A 399 -3.77 -21.37 1.85
CA GLY A 399 -4.41 -21.47 3.16
C GLY A 399 -5.72 -20.71 3.26
N ALA A 400 -6.32 -20.72 4.46
CA ALA A 400 -7.53 -19.94 4.76
C ALA A 400 -7.22 -18.45 4.74
N TYR A 401 -8.20 -17.61 4.41
CA TYR A 401 -7.96 -16.17 4.20
C TYR A 401 -7.30 -15.49 5.41
N GLU A 402 -7.76 -15.80 6.62
CA GLU A 402 -7.25 -15.19 7.87
C GLU A 402 -5.85 -15.68 8.26
N SER A 403 -5.42 -16.86 7.78
CA SER A 403 -4.10 -17.43 8.06
C SER A 403 -3.05 -17.11 7.00
N LEU A 404 -3.41 -16.42 5.92
CA LEU A 404 -2.48 -16.05 4.86
C LEU A 404 -1.51 -14.91 5.27
N PRO A 405 -0.19 -15.10 5.10
CA PRO A 405 0.81 -14.09 5.44
C PRO A 405 0.92 -13.01 4.35
N PHE A 406 -0.10 -12.17 4.21
CA PHE A 406 -0.15 -11.12 3.18
C PHE A 406 1.06 -10.17 3.25
N GLU A 407 1.63 -9.94 4.44
CA GLU A 407 2.84 -9.14 4.61
C GLU A 407 4.05 -9.73 3.88
N HIS A 408 4.27 -11.05 3.97
CA HIS A 408 5.36 -11.71 3.25
C HIS A 408 5.16 -11.63 1.74
N MET A 409 3.93 -11.85 1.29
CA MET A 409 3.55 -11.72 -0.11
C MET A 409 3.80 -10.29 -0.64
N MET A 410 3.52 -9.25 0.17
CA MET A 410 3.78 -7.85 -0.19
C MET A 410 5.27 -7.50 -0.18
N ALA A 411 6.05 -8.08 0.73
CA ALA A 411 7.50 -7.86 0.82
C ALA A 411 8.28 -8.55 -0.33
N TYR A 412 7.80 -9.69 -0.84
CA TYR A 412 8.48 -10.50 -1.86
C TYR A 412 7.61 -10.80 -3.10
N PRO A 413 7.17 -9.77 -3.85
CA PRO A 413 6.12 -9.93 -4.86
C PRO A 413 6.51 -10.77 -6.09
N GLN A 414 7.81 -10.97 -6.35
CA GLN A 414 8.27 -11.78 -7.48
C GLN A 414 8.51 -13.25 -7.13
N THR A 415 8.57 -13.59 -5.84
CA THR A 415 8.93 -14.93 -5.37
C THR A 415 7.90 -15.55 -4.44
N SER A 416 7.00 -14.77 -3.84
CA SER A 416 5.94 -15.27 -2.96
C SER A 416 4.57 -15.16 -3.61
N MET A 417 3.76 -16.23 -3.58
CA MET A 417 2.39 -16.24 -4.11
C MET A 417 1.37 -16.81 -3.12
N VAL A 418 0.18 -16.19 -3.04
CA VAL A 418 -0.94 -16.61 -2.18
C VAL A 418 -2.20 -16.97 -2.97
N ASN A 419 -3.13 -17.72 -2.37
CA ASN A 419 -4.41 -18.13 -2.97
C ASN A 419 -5.61 -17.19 -2.65
N ALA A 420 -5.37 -15.91 -2.34
CA ALA A 420 -6.44 -14.90 -2.22
C ALA A 420 -5.99 -13.48 -2.58
N TYR A 421 -6.91 -12.67 -3.12
CA TYR A 421 -6.72 -11.22 -3.20
C TYR A 421 -7.08 -10.55 -1.87
N ILE A 422 -6.31 -9.52 -1.46
CA ILE A 422 -6.59 -8.78 -0.21
C ILE A 422 -7.93 -8.06 -0.30
N ILE A 423 -8.12 -7.22 -1.32
CA ILE A 423 -9.33 -6.39 -1.46
C ILE A 423 -10.18 -6.95 -2.60
N ARG A 424 -11.31 -7.57 -2.26
CA ARG A 424 -12.22 -8.22 -3.24
C ARG A 424 -13.72 -8.06 -2.95
N LYS A 425 -14.07 -7.16 -2.04
CA LYS A 425 -15.45 -6.92 -1.61
C LYS A 425 -16.39 -6.49 -2.74
N ALA A 426 -15.88 -5.92 -3.83
CA ALA A 426 -16.70 -5.55 -4.99
C ALA A 426 -17.46 -6.75 -5.60
N LEU A 427 -16.88 -7.95 -5.50
CA LEU A 427 -17.46 -9.18 -6.02
C LEU A 427 -18.21 -9.96 -4.94
N ILE A 428 -17.59 -10.12 -3.77
CA ILE A 428 -18.03 -11.12 -2.79
C ILE A 428 -19.13 -10.66 -1.83
N ARG A 429 -19.49 -9.36 -1.88
CA ARG A 429 -20.56 -8.79 -1.05
C ARG A 429 -21.71 -8.36 -1.96
N LYS A 430 -22.91 -8.84 -1.67
CA LYS A 430 -24.09 -8.67 -2.54
C LYS A 430 -24.39 -7.21 -2.92
N HIS A 431 -24.39 -6.29 -1.96
CA HIS A 431 -24.65 -4.86 -2.24
C HIS A 431 -23.58 -4.27 -3.17
N TYR A 432 -22.30 -4.54 -2.90
CA TYR A 432 -21.22 -4.09 -3.78
C TYR A 432 -21.27 -4.78 -5.16
N LEU A 433 -21.67 -6.05 -5.26
CA LEU A 433 -21.82 -6.75 -6.53
C LEU A 433 -22.94 -6.12 -7.37
N SER A 434 -24.09 -5.81 -6.76
CA SER A 434 -25.20 -5.09 -7.38
C SER A 434 -24.74 -3.72 -7.89
N ALA A 435 -24.09 -2.93 -7.03
CA ALA A 435 -23.54 -1.62 -7.39
C ALA A 435 -22.49 -1.71 -8.51
N THR A 436 -21.68 -2.76 -8.53
CA THR A 436 -20.68 -3.02 -9.58
C THR A 436 -21.37 -3.21 -10.93
N ALA A 437 -22.39 -4.08 -11.00
CA ALA A 437 -23.15 -4.32 -12.22
C ALA A 437 -23.88 -3.06 -12.67
N TYR A 438 -24.60 -2.37 -11.77
CA TYR A 438 -25.34 -1.15 -12.07
C TYR A 438 -24.45 -0.05 -12.68
N ASN A 439 -23.33 0.26 -12.02
CA ASN A 439 -22.39 1.29 -12.47
C ASN A 439 -21.75 0.93 -13.82
N TRP A 440 -21.55 -0.36 -14.09
CA TRP A 440 -21.01 -0.83 -15.36
C TRP A 440 -22.03 -0.73 -16.49
N ILE A 441 -23.26 -1.16 -16.25
CA ILE A 441 -24.37 -1.10 -17.23
C ILE A 441 -24.66 0.36 -17.62
N ALA A 442 -24.66 1.28 -16.65
CA ALA A 442 -24.86 2.70 -16.91
C ALA A 442 -23.85 3.28 -17.92
N LYS A 443 -22.60 2.76 -17.93
CA LYS A 443 -21.54 3.18 -18.85
C LYS A 443 -21.45 2.30 -20.10
N ASN A 444 -21.94 1.07 -20.03
CA ASN A 444 -21.90 0.07 -21.09
C ASN A 444 -23.30 -0.55 -21.29
N PRO A 445 -24.28 0.18 -21.87
CA PRO A 445 -25.66 -0.30 -21.94
C PRO A 445 -25.85 -1.55 -22.81
N THR A 446 -24.87 -1.89 -23.65
CA THR A 446 -24.86 -3.09 -24.50
C THR A 446 -24.21 -4.31 -23.83
N SER A 447 -23.78 -4.19 -22.58
CA SER A 447 -23.18 -5.25 -21.77
C SER A 447 -24.17 -6.40 -21.54
N ILE A 448 -23.69 -7.65 -21.51
CA ILE A 448 -24.54 -8.81 -21.16
C ILE A 448 -25.06 -8.71 -19.71
N LEU A 449 -24.37 -7.95 -18.84
CA LEU A 449 -24.84 -7.71 -17.48
C LEU A 449 -26.22 -7.04 -17.46
N ALA A 450 -26.57 -6.24 -18.48
CA ALA A 450 -27.89 -5.60 -18.58
C ALA A 450 -29.05 -6.60 -18.74
N THR A 451 -28.78 -7.77 -19.33
CA THR A 451 -29.79 -8.81 -19.57
C THR A 451 -29.69 -10.01 -18.63
N ASN A 452 -28.56 -10.17 -17.94
CA ASN A 452 -28.24 -11.36 -17.14
C ASN A 452 -27.92 -11.06 -15.66
N THR A 453 -28.19 -9.83 -15.21
CA THR A 453 -28.20 -9.48 -13.78
C THR A 453 -29.53 -8.83 -13.41
N LYS A 454 -30.03 -9.09 -12.20
CA LYS A 454 -31.19 -8.39 -11.66
C LYS A 454 -30.72 -7.22 -10.79
N PRO A 455 -31.21 -5.99 -11.02
CA PRO A 455 -30.89 -4.88 -10.14
C PRO A 455 -31.40 -5.20 -8.73
N SER A 456 -30.62 -4.89 -7.71
CA SER A 456 -31.02 -5.08 -6.31
C SER A 456 -31.02 -3.74 -5.62
N CYS A 457 -32.02 -3.50 -4.77
CA CYS A 457 -32.09 -2.33 -3.90
C CYS A 457 -31.53 -2.70 -2.53
N ASP A 458 -30.59 -1.92 -2.03
CA ASP A 458 -30.14 -1.97 -0.65
C ASP A 458 -30.76 -0.82 0.15
N PHE A 459 -31.13 -1.10 1.39
CA PHE A 459 -31.67 -0.11 2.32
C PHE A 459 -31.29 -0.47 3.76
N GLU A 460 -31.26 0.54 4.61
CA GLU A 460 -30.99 0.42 6.03
C GLU A 460 -32.28 0.60 6.82
N LEU A 461 -32.55 -0.29 7.77
CA LEU A 461 -33.75 -0.26 8.59
C LEU A 461 -33.37 -0.53 10.05
N ASP A 462 -33.66 0.45 10.91
CA ASP A 462 -33.47 0.31 12.36
C ASP A 462 -34.69 -0.32 13.05
N TYR A 463 -35.90 0.13 12.67
CA TYR A 463 -37.18 -0.40 13.17
C TYR A 463 -38.22 -0.50 12.04
N ALA A 464 -39.13 -1.46 12.14
CA ALA A 464 -40.18 -1.74 11.15
C ALA A 464 -41.08 -0.52 10.89
N GLU A 465 -41.32 0.32 11.91
CA GLU A 465 -42.13 1.53 11.78
C GLU A 465 -41.54 2.60 10.84
N PHE A 466 -40.24 2.53 10.55
CA PHE A 466 -39.54 3.45 9.65
C PHE A 466 -39.30 2.86 8.26
N LEU A 467 -39.99 1.78 7.88
CA LEU A 467 -39.81 1.14 6.58
C LEU A 467 -40.09 2.11 5.43
N ASP A 468 -41.16 2.89 5.53
CA ASP A 468 -41.53 3.88 4.51
C ASP A 468 -40.38 4.88 4.24
N ASP A 469 -39.73 5.35 5.31
CA ASP A 469 -38.59 6.28 5.25
C ASP A 469 -37.35 5.60 4.64
N ALA A 470 -37.09 4.34 5.00
CA ALA A 470 -35.98 3.55 4.47
C ALA A 470 -36.13 3.25 2.97
N LEU A 471 -37.37 3.08 2.49
CA LEU A 471 -37.66 2.76 1.10
C LEU A 471 -37.71 3.98 0.16
N VAL A 472 -37.60 5.20 0.68
CA VAL A 472 -37.60 6.44 -0.14
C VAL A 472 -36.54 6.40 -1.25
N GLU A 473 -35.37 5.80 -0.99
CA GLU A 473 -34.29 5.70 -1.98
C GLU A 473 -34.39 4.43 -2.86
N ALA A 474 -35.29 3.49 -2.55
CA ALA A 474 -35.50 2.24 -3.26
C ALA A 474 -36.54 2.38 -4.39
N TRP A 475 -36.31 3.32 -5.33
CA TRP A 475 -37.26 3.68 -6.39
C TRP A 475 -37.77 2.48 -7.22
N GLU A 476 -36.90 1.52 -7.55
CA GLU A 476 -37.30 0.35 -8.34
C GLU A 476 -38.29 -0.56 -7.60
N LEU A 477 -38.12 -0.66 -6.28
CA LEU A 477 -38.99 -1.44 -5.41
C LEU A 477 -40.37 -0.79 -5.30
N GLN A 478 -40.40 0.51 -5.00
CA GLN A 478 -41.65 1.29 -4.94
C GLN A 478 -42.40 1.26 -6.28
N ALA A 479 -41.68 1.38 -7.40
CA ALA A 479 -42.27 1.29 -8.73
C ALA A 479 -42.85 -0.10 -9.02
N SER A 480 -42.27 -1.16 -8.47
CA SER A 480 -42.81 -2.53 -8.58
C SER A 480 -44.08 -2.70 -7.73
N PHE A 481 -44.11 -2.15 -6.51
CA PHE A 481 -45.32 -2.14 -5.68
C PHE A 481 -46.51 -1.45 -6.36
N GLN A 482 -46.29 -0.27 -6.93
CA GLN A 482 -47.31 0.46 -7.69
C GLN A 482 -47.81 -0.33 -8.92
N LYS A 483 -46.93 -1.09 -9.58
CA LYS A 483 -47.33 -1.97 -10.70
C LYS A 483 -48.10 -3.21 -10.24
N ASN A 484 -47.95 -3.62 -8.99
CA ASN A 484 -48.65 -4.75 -8.41
C ASN A 484 -50.03 -4.37 -7.86
N GLU A 485 -50.30 -3.07 -7.66
CA GLU A 485 -51.63 -2.58 -7.27
C GLU A 485 -52.72 -3.08 -8.23
N GLY A 486 -53.76 -3.70 -7.66
CA GLY A 486 -54.90 -4.21 -8.42
C GLY A 486 -54.64 -5.49 -9.22
N LYS A 487 -53.45 -6.11 -9.12
CA LYS A 487 -53.16 -7.41 -9.71
C LYS A 487 -53.41 -8.55 -8.73
N GLU A 488 -53.88 -9.66 -9.27
CA GLU A 488 -53.96 -10.93 -8.55
C GLU A 488 -52.54 -11.44 -8.20
N PRO A 489 -52.34 -12.16 -7.08
CA PRO A 489 -51.01 -12.61 -6.64
C PRO A 489 -50.19 -13.38 -7.69
N GLU A 490 -50.87 -14.06 -8.62
CA GLU A 490 -50.26 -14.81 -9.73
C GLU A 490 -49.60 -13.91 -10.78
N GLU A 491 -50.09 -12.67 -10.93
CA GLU A 491 -49.64 -11.70 -11.94
C GLU A 491 -48.66 -10.65 -11.39
N ARG A 492 -48.35 -10.71 -10.09
CA ARG A 492 -47.47 -9.77 -9.39
C ARG A 492 -46.00 -10.05 -9.68
N GLU A 493 -45.20 -8.98 -9.66
CA GLU A 493 -43.74 -9.07 -9.61
C GLU A 493 -43.31 -9.42 -8.18
N TRP A 494 -42.63 -10.54 -8.02
CA TRP A 494 -42.15 -11.02 -6.71
C TRP A 494 -40.70 -10.60 -6.46
N TRP A 495 -40.39 -10.35 -5.20
CA TRP A 495 -39.07 -9.96 -4.69
C TRP A 495 -38.62 -10.91 -3.59
N ILE A 496 -37.30 -10.99 -3.41
CA ILE A 496 -36.66 -11.74 -2.34
C ILE A 496 -35.86 -10.79 -1.45
N LEU A 497 -36.22 -10.76 -0.16
CA LEU A 497 -35.52 -10.03 0.88
C LEU A 497 -34.39 -10.90 1.41
N LYS A 498 -33.19 -10.33 1.50
CA LYS A 498 -31.99 -10.99 2.03
C LYS A 498 -31.34 -10.09 3.08
N PRO A 499 -31.17 -10.54 4.33
CA PRO A 499 -30.42 -9.78 5.32
C PRO A 499 -28.94 -9.70 4.95
N GLY A 500 -28.29 -8.56 5.18
CA GLY A 500 -26.90 -8.31 4.81
C GLY A 500 -25.87 -9.07 5.64
N MET A 501 -26.24 -9.54 6.84
CA MET A 501 -25.38 -10.24 7.80
C MET A 501 -26.03 -11.47 8.46
N SER A 502 -26.96 -12.14 7.77
CA SER A 502 -27.51 -13.42 8.25
C SER A 502 -26.65 -14.61 7.83
N ASP A 503 -26.34 -15.50 8.77
CA ASP A 503 -25.68 -16.76 8.46
C ASP A 503 -26.63 -17.75 7.77
N ARG A 504 -26.09 -18.52 6.82
CA ARG A 504 -26.72 -19.69 6.19
C ARG A 504 -28.09 -19.46 5.52
N GLY A 505 -28.49 -18.22 5.25
CA GLY A 505 -29.79 -17.92 4.61
C GLY A 505 -30.97 -17.82 5.59
N GLN A 506 -30.69 -17.67 6.88
CA GLN A 506 -31.70 -17.26 7.87
C GLN A 506 -32.24 -15.86 7.52
N GLY A 507 -33.52 -15.60 7.75
CA GLY A 507 -34.15 -14.29 7.47
C GLY A 507 -34.40 -13.98 5.99
N ILE A 508 -34.20 -14.93 5.06
CA ILE A 508 -34.66 -14.74 3.69
C ILE A 508 -36.19 -14.83 3.65
N ARG A 509 -36.86 -13.94 2.94
CA ARG A 509 -38.33 -13.93 2.77
C ARG A 509 -38.69 -13.52 1.34
N LEU A 510 -39.87 -13.94 0.87
CA LEU A 510 -40.44 -13.53 -0.42
C LEU A 510 -41.60 -12.58 -0.16
N PHE A 511 -41.74 -11.57 -1.00
CA PHE A 511 -42.81 -10.58 -0.91
C PHE A 511 -43.13 -10.00 -2.28
N SER A 512 -44.30 -9.40 -2.42
CA SER A 512 -44.80 -8.77 -3.64
C SER A 512 -45.43 -7.40 -3.41
N THR A 513 -45.77 -7.05 -2.16
CA THR A 513 -46.32 -5.73 -1.79
C THR A 513 -45.57 -5.11 -0.62
N GLU A 514 -45.81 -3.82 -0.38
CA GLU A 514 -45.23 -3.08 0.74
C GLU A 514 -45.75 -3.60 2.08
N GLU A 515 -47.04 -3.95 2.15
CA GLU A 515 -47.65 -4.49 3.38
C GLU A 515 -47.08 -5.88 3.73
N GLU A 516 -46.79 -6.72 2.73
CA GLU A 516 -46.13 -8.00 2.93
C GLU A 516 -44.69 -7.80 3.44
N LEU A 517 -43.98 -6.79 2.95
CA LEU A 517 -42.63 -6.45 3.42
C LEU A 517 -42.65 -5.89 4.85
N GLN A 518 -43.60 -5.01 5.18
CA GLN A 518 -43.78 -4.47 6.51
C GLN A 518 -44.08 -5.58 7.52
N SER A 519 -45.01 -6.48 7.17
CA SER A 519 -45.37 -7.63 8.02
C SER A 519 -44.17 -8.54 8.31
N ILE A 520 -43.21 -8.67 7.38
CA ILE A 520 -41.98 -9.45 7.60
C ILE A 520 -41.12 -8.80 8.71
N PHE A 521 -40.98 -7.47 8.71
CA PHE A 521 -40.19 -6.78 9.71
C PHE A 521 -40.89 -6.73 11.08
N GLU A 522 -42.21 -6.56 11.10
CA GLU A 522 -43.02 -6.64 12.33
C GLU A 522 -42.94 -8.03 12.98
N GLU A 523 -42.94 -9.11 12.18
CA GLU A 523 -42.73 -10.50 12.66
C GLU A 523 -41.38 -10.63 13.38
N TRP A 524 -40.31 -10.06 12.82
CA TRP A 524 -38.98 -10.13 13.43
C TRP A 524 -38.84 -9.30 14.72
N GLU A 525 -39.59 -8.21 14.85
CA GLU A 525 -39.60 -7.39 16.08
C GLU A 525 -40.41 -8.00 17.21
N ALA A 526 -41.56 -8.60 16.90
CA ALA A 526 -42.42 -9.25 17.91
C ALA A 526 -41.75 -10.46 18.59
N ASP A 527 -40.76 -11.04 17.91
CA ASP A 527 -39.99 -12.21 18.34
C ASP A 527 -38.72 -11.82 19.15
N ALA A 528 -38.44 -10.53 19.37
CA ALA A 528 -37.31 -10.08 20.19
C ALA A 528 -37.66 -10.06 21.70
N PRO A 529 -36.81 -10.60 22.60
CA PRO A 529 -37.08 -10.55 24.03
C PRO A 529 -37.00 -9.10 24.55
N ASP A 530 -38.07 -8.59 25.15
CA ASP A 530 -38.10 -7.29 25.82
C ASP A 530 -37.03 -7.23 26.93
N SER A 531 -35.93 -6.50 26.69
CA SER A 531 -34.96 -6.15 27.73
C SER A 531 -35.33 -4.81 28.37
N GLU A 532 -36.51 -4.72 28.98
CA GLU A 532 -36.92 -3.61 29.84
C GLU A 532 -37.55 -4.16 31.13
N ASP A 533 -36.73 -4.78 31.97
CA ASP A 533 -36.98 -4.89 33.42
C ASP A 533 -35.64 -5.29 34.07
N ASP A 534 -34.97 -4.32 34.70
CA ASP A 534 -34.06 -4.44 35.86
C ASP A 534 -33.15 -3.18 35.93
N GLN A 535 -33.77 -2.02 36.18
CA GLN A 535 -33.13 -0.96 36.95
C GLN A 535 -33.78 -1.00 38.31
N ASP A 536 -33.07 -1.56 39.29
CA ASP A 536 -33.06 -1.18 40.70
C ASP A 536 -32.41 -2.32 41.50
N GLU A 537 -31.15 -2.15 41.90
CA GLU A 537 -30.71 -2.40 43.29
C GLU A 537 -29.22 -2.02 43.45
N GLU A 538 -29.02 -1.05 44.35
CA GLU A 538 -27.75 -0.68 44.97
C GLU A 538 -27.18 -1.85 45.79
N ASP A 539 -25.85 -1.99 45.88
CA ASP A 539 -25.12 -2.06 47.17
C ASP A 539 -23.66 -2.58 47.05
N GLU A 540 -22.77 -1.72 47.55
CA GLU A 540 -21.62 -1.94 48.46
C GLU A 540 -20.56 -3.06 48.24
N GLU A 541 -19.32 -2.57 48.09
CA GLU A 541 -18.08 -2.86 48.85
C GLU A 541 -17.46 -4.29 48.97
N ASP A 542 -16.17 -4.28 48.62
CA ASP A 542 -15.01 -4.89 49.32
C ASP A 542 -14.46 -6.30 49.04
N GLU A 543 -13.24 -6.25 48.47
CA GLU A 543 -11.96 -6.84 48.93
C GLU A 543 -11.79 -8.37 49.17
N ASN A 544 -10.82 -8.87 48.38
CA ASN A 544 -9.62 -9.62 48.78
C ASN A 544 -9.53 -11.17 48.71
N GLU A 545 -8.41 -11.55 48.08
CA GLU A 545 -7.52 -12.71 48.29
C GLU A 545 -7.86 -14.11 47.72
N SER A 546 -7.22 -14.37 46.57
CA SER A 546 -6.33 -15.50 46.24
C SER A 546 -6.35 -16.79 47.08
N ALA A 547 -6.48 -17.96 46.43
CA ALA A 547 -5.36 -18.90 46.17
C ALA A 547 -5.83 -20.30 45.72
N GLU A 548 -5.30 -20.72 44.57
CA GLU A 548 -4.79 -22.05 44.19
C GLU A 548 -5.63 -23.36 44.21
N ALA A 549 -5.47 -24.04 43.06
CA ALA A 549 -5.29 -25.49 42.85
C ALA A 549 -6.51 -26.41 42.70
N ILE A 550 -6.88 -26.61 41.43
CA ILE A 550 -7.06 -27.88 40.69
C ILE A 550 -7.66 -29.07 41.48
N THR A 551 -8.84 -29.53 41.08
CA THR A 551 -9.04 -30.89 40.52
C THR A 551 -10.51 -31.15 40.15
N GLY A 552 -10.72 -31.51 38.88
CA GLY A 552 -11.69 -32.54 38.50
C GLY A 552 -13.11 -32.12 38.14
N THR A 553 -13.61 -32.76 37.07
CA THR A 553 -15.02 -32.91 36.66
C THR A 553 -15.72 -31.64 36.17
N SER A 554 -16.31 -31.59 34.98
CA SER A 554 -17.51 -32.35 34.67
C SER A 554 -17.98 -32.08 33.23
N VAL A 555 -18.69 -33.08 32.71
CA VAL A 555 -19.38 -33.14 31.41
C VAL A 555 -20.23 -31.89 31.15
N PRO A 556 -20.17 -31.25 29.96
CA PRO A 556 -21.12 -30.19 29.64
C PRO A 556 -22.50 -30.83 29.41
N LYS A 557 -23.49 -30.34 30.15
CA LYS A 557 -24.91 -30.61 29.89
C LYS A 557 -25.25 -30.10 28.50
N LYS A 558 -25.99 -30.93 27.75
CA LYS A 558 -26.75 -30.53 26.58
C LYS A 558 -27.80 -29.50 27.02
N ASP A 559 -27.69 -28.29 26.51
CA ASP A 559 -28.86 -27.43 26.35
C ASP A 559 -29.52 -27.80 25.01
N GLU A 560 -30.76 -28.25 25.13
CA GLU A 560 -31.68 -28.53 24.04
C GLU A 560 -32.45 -27.25 23.73
N GLY A 561 -32.40 -26.80 22.47
CA GLY A 561 -33.38 -25.87 21.89
C GLY A 561 -33.06 -24.37 22.02
N GLU A 562 -32.10 -23.87 21.24
CA GLU A 562 -32.07 -22.44 20.86
C GLU A 562 -33.03 -22.24 19.68
N ASP A 563 -34.24 -21.73 19.95
CA ASP A 563 -35.01 -21.02 18.92
C ASP A 563 -34.27 -19.71 18.62
N ASN A 564 -33.65 -19.66 17.44
CA ASN A 564 -32.83 -18.53 16.95
C ASN A 564 -33.74 -17.34 16.58
N TYR A 565 -33.93 -16.41 17.51
CA TYR A 565 -34.63 -15.15 17.24
C TYR A 565 -33.78 -14.21 16.37
N ILE A 566 -34.38 -13.65 15.31
CA ILE A 566 -33.75 -12.66 14.42
C ILE A 566 -34.12 -11.27 14.94
N VAL A 567 -33.24 -10.66 15.74
CA VAL A 567 -33.46 -9.29 16.22
C VAL A 567 -33.12 -8.29 15.10
N THR A 568 -34.11 -7.53 14.62
CA THR A 568 -33.97 -6.52 13.57
C THR A 568 -32.89 -5.48 13.89
N SER A 569 -32.78 -5.06 15.16
CA SER A 569 -31.78 -4.08 15.62
C SER A 569 -30.32 -4.52 15.43
N HIS A 570 -30.06 -5.83 15.29
CA HIS A 570 -28.74 -6.40 15.01
C HIS A 570 -28.45 -6.52 13.50
N LEU A 571 -29.47 -6.54 12.64
CA LEU A 571 -29.37 -6.66 11.19
C LEU A 571 -29.83 -5.36 10.51
N ARG A 572 -28.98 -4.34 10.46
CA ARG A 572 -29.38 -3.01 9.95
C ARG A 572 -29.44 -2.89 8.42
N HIS A 573 -28.82 -3.80 7.67
CA HIS A 573 -28.72 -3.70 6.21
C HIS A 573 -29.48 -4.82 5.52
N PHE A 574 -30.37 -4.47 4.59
CA PHE A 574 -31.16 -5.42 3.81
C PHE A 574 -30.95 -5.22 2.31
N ILE A 575 -31.14 -6.30 1.55
CA ILE A 575 -31.11 -6.28 0.09
C ILE A 575 -32.40 -6.90 -0.42
N ALA A 576 -33.18 -6.13 -1.17
CA ALA A 576 -34.31 -6.61 -1.96
C ALA A 576 -33.85 -6.83 -3.40
N GLN A 577 -34.10 -8.04 -3.92
CA GLN A 577 -33.77 -8.41 -5.30
C GLN A 577 -35.02 -8.99 -6.00
N PRO A 578 -35.27 -8.69 -7.29
CA PRO A 578 -36.34 -9.34 -8.03
C PRO A 578 -36.18 -10.86 -8.00
N TYR A 579 -37.25 -11.56 -7.62
CA TYR A 579 -37.27 -13.01 -7.58
C TYR A 579 -37.40 -13.56 -9.00
N ILE A 580 -36.52 -14.48 -9.37
CA ILE A 580 -36.54 -15.09 -10.71
C ILE A 580 -37.62 -16.18 -10.72
N HIS A 581 -38.73 -15.86 -11.39
CA HIS A 581 -39.89 -16.72 -11.56
C HIS A 581 -40.45 -16.60 -12.99
N PRO A 582 -40.80 -17.71 -13.66
CA PRO A 582 -40.54 -19.11 -13.26
C PRO A 582 -39.07 -19.54 -13.53
N PRO A 583 -38.48 -20.40 -12.66
CA PRO A 583 -37.16 -20.98 -12.91
C PRO A 583 -37.24 -22.09 -13.96
N LEU A 584 -36.09 -22.45 -14.54
CA LEU A 584 -35.98 -23.64 -15.37
C LEU A 584 -36.17 -24.89 -14.52
N LEU A 585 -37.20 -25.68 -14.84
CA LEU A 585 -37.46 -26.99 -14.23
C LEU A 585 -37.10 -28.11 -15.21
N LEU A 586 -36.61 -29.24 -14.69
CA LEU A 586 -36.23 -30.38 -15.52
C LEU A 586 -37.43 -31.32 -15.74
N PRO A 587 -37.58 -31.96 -16.92
CA PRO A 587 -38.74 -32.80 -17.22
C PRO A 587 -39.02 -33.94 -16.22
N HIS A 588 -37.96 -34.47 -15.60
CA HIS A 588 -38.04 -35.57 -14.63
C HIS A 588 -37.69 -35.14 -13.20
N ASN A 589 -37.40 -33.86 -12.99
CA ASN A 589 -37.04 -33.30 -11.70
C ASN A 589 -37.59 -31.87 -11.58
N GLN A 590 -38.71 -31.72 -10.86
CA GLN A 590 -39.43 -30.46 -10.68
C GLN A 590 -38.85 -29.61 -9.53
N HIS A 591 -37.62 -29.86 -9.10
CA HIS A 591 -36.95 -29.04 -8.08
C HIS A 591 -36.23 -27.87 -8.75
N LYS A 592 -36.31 -26.69 -8.13
CA LYS A 592 -35.50 -25.52 -8.50
C LYS A 592 -34.02 -25.86 -8.30
N PHE A 593 -33.15 -25.37 -9.18
CA PHE A 593 -31.70 -25.54 -9.02
C PHE A 593 -30.93 -24.28 -9.42
N HIS A 594 -29.77 -24.09 -8.82
CA HIS A 594 -28.78 -23.10 -9.27
C HIS A 594 -27.53 -23.82 -9.80
N ILE A 595 -26.79 -23.14 -10.66
CA ILE A 595 -25.54 -23.61 -11.24
C ILE A 595 -24.40 -22.95 -10.47
N ARG A 596 -23.55 -23.76 -9.85
CA ARG A 596 -22.26 -23.34 -9.28
C ARG A 596 -21.17 -23.56 -10.32
N THR A 597 -20.53 -22.49 -10.74
CA THR A 597 -19.30 -22.54 -11.54
C THR A 597 -18.11 -22.11 -10.72
N TYR A 598 -16.97 -22.77 -10.93
CA TYR A 598 -15.71 -22.37 -10.30
C TYR A 598 -14.92 -21.47 -11.25
N VAL A 599 -14.44 -20.35 -10.73
CA VAL A 599 -13.75 -19.33 -11.51
C VAL A 599 -12.39 -19.07 -10.87
N LEU A 600 -11.32 -19.25 -11.64
CA LEU A 600 -9.96 -18.92 -11.23
C LEU A 600 -9.60 -17.54 -11.74
N ALA A 601 -9.42 -16.60 -10.82
CA ALA A 601 -8.88 -15.29 -11.11
C ALA A 601 -7.40 -15.25 -10.69
N SER A 602 -6.49 -14.86 -11.58
CA SER A 602 -5.06 -14.77 -11.27
C SER A 602 -4.40 -13.48 -11.74
N ALA A 603 -3.33 -13.09 -11.05
CA ALA A 603 -2.47 -11.96 -11.40
C ALA A 603 -3.23 -10.63 -11.57
N PHE A 604 -2.86 -9.82 -12.57
CA PHE A 604 -3.47 -8.51 -12.87
C PHE A 604 -4.90 -8.55 -13.43
N LEU A 605 -5.57 -9.71 -13.38
CA LEU A 605 -6.89 -10.08 -13.91
C LEU A 605 -6.82 -10.97 -15.18
N ARG A 606 -6.44 -12.23 -14.97
CA ARG A 606 -6.75 -13.35 -15.86
C ARG A 606 -7.85 -14.19 -15.25
N ILE A 607 -8.99 -14.29 -15.92
CA ILE A 607 -10.15 -15.02 -15.43
C ILE A 607 -10.33 -16.27 -16.28
N HIS A 608 -10.36 -17.42 -15.62
CA HIS A 608 -10.67 -18.71 -16.22
C HIS A 608 -11.94 -19.26 -15.60
N VAL A 609 -12.89 -19.68 -16.44
CA VAL A 609 -14.08 -20.43 -16.01
C VAL A 609 -13.77 -21.91 -16.12
N TYR A 610 -13.97 -22.64 -15.03
CA TYR A 610 -13.88 -24.10 -15.03
C TYR A 610 -15.14 -24.68 -15.68
N ARG A 611 -14.96 -25.40 -16.79
CA ARG A 611 -16.04 -25.92 -17.61
C ARG A 611 -16.89 -26.93 -16.84
N PRO A 612 -16.36 -27.90 -16.09
CA PRO A 612 -17.18 -28.73 -15.21
C PRO A 612 -17.88 -27.89 -14.12
N MET A 613 -19.21 -27.87 -14.18
CA MET A 613 -20.09 -27.10 -13.28
C MET A 613 -21.04 -28.03 -12.53
N LEU A 614 -21.61 -27.53 -11.45
CA LEU A 614 -22.54 -28.26 -10.61
C LEU A 614 -23.94 -27.65 -10.71
N ALA A 615 -24.96 -28.50 -10.72
CA ALA A 615 -26.34 -28.11 -10.51
C ALA A 615 -26.76 -28.55 -9.10
N LEU A 616 -27.13 -27.59 -8.25
CA LEU A 616 -27.54 -27.82 -6.87
C LEU A 616 -29.05 -27.58 -6.74
N PHE A 617 -29.78 -28.63 -6.37
CA PHE A 617 -31.24 -28.65 -6.31
C PHE A 617 -31.77 -28.28 -4.92
N ALA A 618 -32.92 -27.62 -4.88
CA ALA A 618 -33.71 -27.41 -3.68
C ALA A 618 -34.19 -28.76 -3.11
N SER A 619 -34.50 -28.79 -1.81
CA SER A 619 -34.95 -30.02 -1.12
C SER A 619 -36.39 -30.41 -1.46
N SER A 620 -37.20 -29.43 -1.85
CA SER A 620 -38.62 -29.60 -2.13
C SER A 620 -38.94 -29.22 -3.58
N PRO A 621 -39.93 -29.88 -4.22
CA PRO A 621 -40.37 -29.52 -5.56
C PRO A 621 -40.79 -28.05 -5.63
N TYR A 622 -40.47 -27.38 -6.73
CA TYR A 622 -40.75 -25.97 -6.91
C TYR A 622 -42.27 -25.72 -6.91
N VAL A 623 -42.67 -24.71 -6.15
CA VAL A 623 -44.01 -24.14 -6.14
C VAL A 623 -43.91 -22.65 -6.48
N PRO A 624 -44.88 -22.06 -7.20
CA PRO A 624 -44.94 -20.62 -7.37
C PRO A 624 -45.04 -19.88 -6.02
N PRO A 625 -44.44 -18.68 -5.91
CA PRO A 625 -44.35 -17.97 -4.62
C PRO A 625 -45.71 -17.54 -4.05
N HIS A 626 -46.75 -17.41 -4.89
CA HIS A 626 -48.11 -17.09 -4.45
C HIS A 626 -48.88 -18.27 -3.84
N LEU A 627 -48.37 -19.52 -3.94
CA LEU A 627 -49.07 -20.73 -3.46
C LEU A 627 -48.57 -21.24 -2.11
N SER A 628 -47.37 -20.85 -1.68
CA SER A 628 -46.76 -21.34 -0.45
C SER A 628 -45.79 -20.31 0.11
N SER A 629 -45.83 -20.11 1.43
CA SER A 629 -44.81 -19.36 2.17
C SER A 629 -43.60 -20.22 2.56
N ASP A 630 -43.62 -21.53 2.29
CA ASP A 630 -42.50 -22.42 2.58
C ASP A 630 -41.33 -22.19 1.62
N LEU A 631 -40.23 -21.66 2.18
CA LEU A 631 -39.00 -21.33 1.45
C LEU A 631 -38.19 -22.55 1.03
N SER A 632 -38.49 -23.77 1.52
CA SER A 632 -37.73 -24.99 1.22
C SER A 632 -37.69 -25.33 -0.29
N ALA A 633 -38.72 -24.94 -1.03
CA ALA A 633 -38.81 -25.10 -2.48
C ALA A 633 -38.10 -23.98 -3.28
N HIS A 634 -37.81 -22.85 -2.61
CA HIS A 634 -37.29 -21.64 -3.24
C HIS A 634 -35.80 -21.42 -2.97
N LEU A 635 -35.25 -22.04 -1.92
CA LEU A 635 -33.85 -21.98 -1.51
C LEU A 635 -33.10 -23.24 -1.93
N THR A 636 -31.98 -23.05 -2.62
CA THR A 636 -31.16 -24.12 -3.19
C THR A 636 -29.85 -24.35 -2.42
N ASN A 637 -29.64 -23.66 -1.29
CA ASN A 637 -28.44 -23.80 -0.48
C ASN A 637 -28.49 -25.11 0.33
N THR A 638 -27.49 -25.96 0.14
CA THR A 638 -27.38 -27.28 0.77
C THR A 638 -27.15 -27.23 2.28
N CYS A 639 -26.61 -26.13 2.83
CA CYS A 639 -26.34 -25.98 4.27
C CYS A 639 -27.62 -25.86 5.14
N LEU A 640 -28.77 -25.52 4.55
CA LEU A 640 -30.06 -25.46 5.24
C LEU A 640 -30.86 -26.77 5.14
N GLN A 641 -30.35 -27.76 4.38
CA GLN A 641 -31.09 -28.98 4.10
C GLN A 641 -30.77 -30.03 5.18
N PRO A 642 -31.75 -30.51 5.96
CA PRO A 642 -31.50 -31.37 7.12
C PRO A 642 -30.92 -32.74 6.78
N THR A 643 -30.96 -33.16 5.51
CA THR A 643 -30.28 -34.36 5.01
C THR A 643 -29.87 -34.14 3.55
N VAL A 644 -28.58 -34.26 3.23
CA VAL A 644 -28.10 -34.31 1.85
C VAL A 644 -28.55 -35.67 1.28
N SER A 645 -29.76 -35.73 0.71
CA SER A 645 -30.22 -36.92 0.02
C SER A 645 -29.39 -37.13 -1.25
N ASN A 646 -29.04 -38.40 -1.56
CA ASN A 646 -28.41 -38.79 -2.82
C ASN A 646 -29.18 -38.17 -4.01
N GLY A 647 -28.52 -37.29 -4.77
CA GLY A 647 -29.10 -36.64 -5.97
C GLY A 647 -29.40 -35.14 -5.86
N SER A 648 -29.14 -34.50 -4.71
CA SER A 648 -29.27 -33.03 -4.53
C SER A 648 -28.24 -32.23 -5.31
N VAL A 649 -27.12 -32.83 -5.71
CA VAL A 649 -26.08 -32.21 -6.54
C VAL A 649 -25.77 -33.11 -7.73
N GLN A 650 -25.74 -32.53 -8.93
CA GLN A 650 -25.46 -33.23 -10.18
C GLN A 650 -24.45 -32.43 -11.02
N ALA A 651 -23.74 -33.08 -11.93
CA ALA A 651 -22.92 -32.36 -12.90
C ALA A 651 -23.83 -31.66 -13.92
N PHE A 652 -23.60 -30.37 -14.18
CA PHE A 652 -24.39 -29.56 -15.10
C PHE A 652 -24.47 -30.17 -16.51
N TRP A 653 -23.38 -30.76 -16.99
CA TRP A 653 -23.30 -31.36 -18.31
C TRP A 653 -24.04 -32.69 -18.45
N ASP A 654 -24.41 -33.30 -17.32
CA ASP A 654 -25.17 -34.55 -17.28
C ASP A 654 -26.69 -34.31 -17.13
N LEU A 655 -27.11 -33.04 -17.07
CA LEU A 655 -28.53 -32.69 -16.98
C LEU A 655 -29.27 -33.15 -18.24
N PRO A 656 -30.54 -33.61 -18.11
CA PRO A 656 -31.36 -34.11 -19.22
C PRO A 656 -31.92 -32.95 -20.07
N LEU A 657 -31.05 -32.10 -20.60
CA LEU A 657 -31.36 -30.98 -21.48
C LEU A 657 -30.64 -31.17 -22.83
N GLU A 658 -31.17 -30.52 -23.87
CA GLU A 658 -30.51 -30.51 -25.17
C GLU A 658 -29.12 -29.86 -25.09
N LYS A 659 -28.14 -30.45 -25.77
CA LYS A 659 -26.75 -29.97 -25.74
C LYS A 659 -26.63 -28.51 -26.18
N GLU A 660 -27.41 -28.08 -27.16
CA GLU A 660 -27.45 -26.69 -27.63
C GLU A 660 -27.91 -25.73 -26.52
N LYS A 661 -28.90 -26.13 -25.72
CA LYS A 661 -29.37 -25.35 -24.56
C LYS A 661 -28.31 -25.27 -23.47
N LEU A 662 -27.63 -26.38 -23.16
CA LEU A 662 -26.53 -26.41 -22.18
C LEU A 662 -25.35 -25.51 -22.60
N GLU A 663 -24.93 -25.59 -23.88
CA GLU A 663 -23.88 -24.73 -24.43
C GLU A 663 -24.30 -23.26 -24.48
N GLY A 664 -25.58 -22.97 -24.76
CA GLY A 664 -26.12 -21.60 -24.71
C GLY A 664 -26.13 -21.00 -23.30
N ILE A 665 -26.49 -21.79 -22.29
CA ILE A 665 -26.39 -21.39 -20.86
C ILE A 665 -24.93 -21.18 -20.47
N PHE A 666 -24.04 -22.09 -20.85
CA PHE A 666 -22.60 -21.97 -20.61
C PHE A 666 -22.01 -20.71 -21.25
N GLY A 667 -22.39 -20.39 -22.48
CA GLY A 667 -21.96 -19.16 -23.17
C GLY A 667 -22.36 -17.89 -22.44
N GLN A 668 -23.59 -17.83 -21.89
CA GLN A 668 -24.01 -16.71 -21.05
C GLN A 668 -23.19 -16.62 -19.76
N ILE A 669 -23.00 -17.74 -19.04
CA ILE A 669 -22.17 -17.79 -17.83
C ILE A 669 -20.73 -17.33 -18.12
N TYR A 670 -20.16 -17.78 -19.24
CA TYR A 670 -18.83 -17.40 -19.73
C TYR A 670 -18.72 -15.87 -19.91
N GLU A 671 -19.63 -15.26 -20.65
CA GLU A 671 -19.60 -13.82 -20.94
C GLU A 671 -19.88 -12.98 -19.69
N VAL A 672 -20.91 -13.33 -18.90
CA VAL A 672 -21.28 -12.64 -17.65
C VAL A 672 -20.13 -12.66 -16.65
N THR A 673 -19.48 -13.81 -16.47
CA THR A 673 -18.33 -13.92 -15.57
C THR A 673 -17.18 -13.04 -16.04
N GLY A 674 -16.86 -13.05 -17.34
CA GLY A 674 -15.80 -12.21 -17.88
C GLY A 674 -16.08 -10.71 -17.68
N GLU A 675 -17.32 -10.27 -17.90
CA GLU A 675 -17.71 -8.86 -17.76
C GLU A 675 -17.83 -8.41 -16.31
N VAL A 676 -18.37 -9.21 -15.39
CA VAL A 676 -18.54 -8.79 -13.99
C VAL A 676 -17.19 -8.61 -13.28
N PHE A 677 -16.20 -9.46 -13.59
CA PHE A 677 -14.85 -9.30 -13.06
C PHE A 677 -14.12 -8.08 -13.67
N GLU A 678 -14.34 -7.81 -14.97
CA GLU A 678 -13.85 -6.58 -15.61
C GLU A 678 -14.49 -5.32 -15.01
N ALA A 679 -15.80 -5.37 -14.79
CA ALA A 679 -16.58 -4.31 -14.15
C ALA A 679 -16.07 -4.01 -12.74
N ALA A 680 -15.80 -5.05 -11.95
CA ALA A 680 -15.21 -4.88 -10.62
C ALA A 680 -13.82 -4.23 -10.70
N ALA A 681 -12.95 -4.72 -11.59
CA ALA A 681 -11.56 -4.27 -11.64
C ALA A 681 -11.39 -2.85 -12.20
N ARG A 682 -12.24 -2.43 -13.14
CA ARG A 682 -12.19 -1.09 -13.75
C ARG A 682 -13.14 -0.10 -13.08
N GLY A 683 -14.34 -0.55 -12.69
CA GLY A 683 -15.40 0.29 -12.14
C GLY A 683 -15.31 0.51 -10.63
N MET A 684 -14.77 -0.46 -9.88
CA MET A 684 -14.80 -0.49 -8.42
C MET A 684 -13.39 -0.66 -7.83
N MET A 685 -12.42 0.13 -8.31
CA MET A 685 -10.98 -0.02 -8.03
C MET A 685 -10.59 0.05 -6.54
N VAL A 686 -11.39 0.70 -5.70
CA VAL A 686 -11.18 0.77 -4.24
C VAL A 686 -11.66 -0.51 -3.56
N HIS A 687 -12.50 -1.30 -4.23
CA HIS A 687 -13.25 -2.42 -3.65
C HIS A 687 -12.87 -3.77 -4.26
N PHE A 688 -12.19 -3.77 -5.41
CA PHE A 688 -11.48 -4.92 -5.96
C PHE A 688 -10.11 -4.51 -6.50
N GLN A 689 -9.06 -5.08 -5.92
CA GLN A 689 -7.67 -4.83 -6.27
C GLN A 689 -6.98 -6.15 -6.58
N THR A 690 -6.60 -6.30 -7.84
CA THR A 690 -5.82 -7.44 -8.32
C THR A 690 -4.35 -7.27 -8.00
N MET A 691 -3.64 -8.38 -7.84
CA MET A 691 -2.22 -8.43 -7.50
C MET A 691 -1.52 -9.49 -8.37
N PRO A 692 -0.31 -9.21 -8.90
CA PRO A 692 0.39 -10.10 -9.84
C PRO A 692 0.74 -11.47 -9.26
N ASN A 693 0.91 -11.54 -7.96
CA ASN A 693 1.36 -12.68 -7.19
C ASN A 693 0.28 -13.19 -6.23
N ALA A 694 -0.97 -13.04 -6.62
CA ALA A 694 -2.10 -13.72 -6.02
C ALA A 694 -2.94 -14.40 -7.10
N PHE A 695 -3.62 -15.46 -6.69
CA PHE A 695 -4.73 -16.03 -7.43
C PHE A 695 -5.83 -16.36 -6.45
N GLU A 696 -7.05 -16.53 -6.92
CA GLU A 696 -8.16 -16.91 -6.07
C GLU A 696 -9.19 -17.70 -6.87
N VAL A 697 -9.75 -18.71 -6.21
CA VAL A 697 -10.85 -19.51 -6.74
C VAL A 697 -12.15 -19.00 -6.14
N PHE A 698 -13.06 -18.57 -7.00
CA PHE A 698 -14.41 -18.13 -6.65
C PHE A 698 -15.44 -19.18 -7.06
N GLY A 699 -16.50 -19.33 -6.28
CA GLY A 699 -17.72 -19.99 -6.71
C GLY A 699 -18.71 -18.94 -7.18
N VAL A 700 -19.10 -18.98 -8.45
CA VAL A 700 -20.09 -18.04 -9.00
C VAL A 700 -21.39 -18.80 -9.22
N ASP A 701 -22.47 -18.25 -8.67
CA ASP A 701 -23.78 -18.91 -8.67
C ASP A 701 -24.74 -18.23 -9.64
N PHE A 702 -25.38 -19.06 -10.47
CA PHE A 702 -26.33 -18.64 -11.49
C PHE A 702 -27.65 -19.36 -11.33
N LEU A 703 -28.76 -18.66 -11.57
CA LEU A 703 -30.07 -19.29 -11.73
C LEU A 703 -30.51 -19.17 -13.18
N VAL A 704 -31.08 -20.24 -13.73
CA VAL A 704 -31.62 -20.23 -15.09
C VAL A 704 -33.13 -20.11 -15.02
N ASP A 705 -33.71 -19.17 -15.79
CA ASP A 705 -35.15 -19.05 -15.93
C ASP A 705 -35.72 -20.00 -17.00
N GLU A 706 -37.04 -20.11 -17.09
CA GLU A 706 -37.71 -20.98 -18.07
C GLU A 706 -37.27 -20.69 -19.52
N ALA A 707 -37.03 -19.42 -19.85
CA ALA A 707 -36.56 -18.98 -21.17
C ALA A 707 -35.11 -19.41 -21.48
N GLY A 708 -34.35 -19.86 -20.49
CA GLY A 708 -32.96 -20.28 -20.63
C GLY A 708 -31.95 -19.15 -20.40
N THR A 709 -32.37 -18.04 -19.79
CA THR A 709 -31.49 -16.94 -19.41
C THR A 709 -30.76 -17.27 -18.11
N ALA A 710 -29.43 -17.18 -18.10
CA ALA A 710 -28.62 -17.41 -16.90
C ALA A 710 -28.41 -16.11 -16.12
N TRP A 711 -29.03 -15.99 -14.95
CA TRP A 711 -28.97 -14.83 -14.07
C TRP A 711 -27.91 -14.99 -13.00
N LEU A 712 -26.98 -14.04 -12.90
CA LEU A 712 -25.98 -14.00 -11.82
C LEU A 712 -26.66 -13.74 -10.47
N LEU A 713 -26.40 -14.61 -9.48
CA LEU A 713 -26.92 -14.49 -8.12
C LEU A 713 -25.89 -13.92 -7.15
N GLU A 714 -24.69 -14.50 -7.11
CA GLU A 714 -23.63 -14.16 -6.17
C GLU A 714 -22.26 -14.67 -6.62
N VAL A 715 -21.21 -14.09 -6.05
CA VAL A 715 -19.83 -14.54 -6.18
C VAL A 715 -19.31 -14.84 -4.78
N ASN A 716 -18.90 -16.08 -4.54
CA ASN A 716 -18.44 -16.57 -3.26
C ASN A 716 -16.92 -16.76 -3.29
N ALA A 717 -16.18 -16.03 -2.44
CA ALA A 717 -14.77 -16.34 -2.20
C ALA A 717 -14.66 -17.55 -1.26
N PHE A 718 -13.59 -18.34 -1.42
CA PHE A 718 -13.40 -19.58 -0.65
C PHE A 718 -14.66 -20.47 -0.70
N PRO A 719 -15.13 -20.86 -1.90
CA PRO A 719 -16.40 -21.57 -2.03
C PRO A 719 -16.36 -22.89 -1.28
N ASP A 720 -17.49 -23.27 -0.69
CA ASP A 720 -17.62 -24.57 -0.01
C ASP A 720 -17.61 -25.71 -1.04
N PHE A 721 -16.49 -26.40 -1.11
CA PHE A 721 -16.30 -27.54 -1.99
C PHE A 721 -16.96 -28.82 -1.45
N ARG A 722 -17.33 -28.91 -0.16
CA ARG A 722 -17.95 -30.14 0.38
C ARG A 722 -19.31 -30.41 -0.25
N GLN A 723 -19.95 -29.36 -0.78
CA GLN A 723 -21.22 -29.45 -1.49
C GLN A 723 -21.17 -30.41 -2.69
N THR A 724 -20.01 -30.69 -3.29
CA THR A 724 -19.92 -31.69 -4.38
C THR A 724 -20.18 -33.13 -3.94
N GLY A 725 -20.10 -33.42 -2.65
CA GLY A 725 -20.14 -34.79 -2.14
C GLY A 725 -18.94 -35.65 -2.57
N GLU A 726 -18.95 -36.93 -2.20
CA GLU A 726 -17.86 -37.85 -2.55
C GLU A 726 -17.90 -38.30 -4.02
N GLU A 727 -19.08 -38.34 -4.64
CA GLU A 727 -19.25 -38.82 -6.03
C GLU A 727 -18.59 -37.86 -7.05
N LEU A 728 -18.72 -36.55 -6.85
CA LEU A 728 -18.14 -35.52 -7.73
C LEU A 728 -16.79 -34.99 -7.21
N ARG A 729 -16.15 -35.69 -6.28
CA ARG A 729 -14.81 -35.34 -5.77
C ARG A 729 -13.76 -35.24 -6.87
N GLY A 730 -13.94 -36.00 -7.96
CA GLY A 730 -13.10 -35.91 -9.15
C GLY A 730 -13.12 -34.54 -9.84
N LEU A 731 -14.24 -33.81 -9.76
CA LEU A 731 -14.41 -32.47 -10.33
C LEU A 731 -13.57 -31.45 -9.57
N VAL A 732 -13.63 -31.45 -8.23
CA VAL A 732 -12.82 -30.54 -7.40
C VAL A 732 -11.33 -30.83 -7.54
N ARG A 733 -10.96 -32.10 -7.68
CA ARG A 733 -9.57 -32.48 -8.00
C ARG A 733 -9.13 -31.91 -9.36
N GLY A 734 -9.96 -32.03 -10.39
CA GLY A 734 -9.68 -31.49 -11.73
C GLY A 734 -9.49 -29.96 -11.71
N LEU A 735 -10.31 -29.26 -10.93
CA LEU A 735 -10.16 -27.81 -10.69
C LEU A 735 -8.77 -27.47 -10.12
N TRP A 736 -8.35 -28.12 -9.04
CA TRP A 736 -7.04 -27.85 -8.42
C TRP A 736 -5.87 -28.29 -9.30
N GLU A 737 -6.02 -29.34 -10.10
CA GLU A 737 -5.06 -29.67 -11.16
C GLU A 737 -4.91 -28.53 -12.17
N GLY A 738 -6.04 -27.93 -12.60
CA GLY A 738 -6.07 -26.74 -13.46
C GLY A 738 -5.43 -25.52 -12.80
N VAL A 739 -5.68 -25.27 -11.51
CA VAL A 739 -5.03 -24.19 -10.74
C VAL A 739 -3.51 -24.35 -10.71
N VAL A 740 -3.03 -25.56 -10.44
CA VAL A 740 -1.58 -25.85 -10.40
C VAL A 740 -0.95 -25.64 -11.78
N GLU A 741 -1.62 -26.05 -12.85
CA GLU A 741 -1.11 -25.93 -14.21
C GLU A 741 -1.15 -24.49 -14.75
N GLU A 742 -2.27 -23.80 -14.57
CA GLU A 742 -2.50 -22.49 -15.14
C GLU A 742 -1.83 -21.36 -14.34
N VAL A 743 -1.63 -21.55 -13.04
CA VAL A 743 -1.11 -20.49 -12.16
C VAL A 743 0.20 -20.89 -11.50
N VAL A 744 0.22 -21.98 -10.71
CA VAL A 744 1.40 -22.33 -9.91
C VAL A 744 2.62 -22.63 -10.79
N GLY A 745 2.48 -23.52 -11.76
CA GLY A 745 3.57 -23.88 -12.68
C GLY A 745 4.08 -22.68 -13.46
N LYS A 746 3.17 -21.82 -13.96
CA LYS A 746 3.52 -20.64 -14.76
C LYS A 746 4.20 -19.55 -13.95
N PHE A 747 3.78 -19.32 -12.69
CA PHE A 747 4.40 -18.33 -11.81
C PHE A 747 5.83 -18.71 -11.43
N PHE A 748 6.08 -19.98 -11.06
CA PHE A 748 7.40 -20.45 -10.63
C PHE A 748 8.30 -20.98 -11.77
N GLY A 749 7.82 -20.94 -13.02
CA GLY A 749 8.58 -21.44 -14.17
C GLY A 749 8.83 -22.96 -14.13
N ILE A 750 7.99 -23.72 -13.41
CA ILE A 750 8.10 -25.17 -13.28
C ILE A 750 7.31 -25.83 -14.41
N LYS A 751 7.98 -26.61 -15.25
CA LYS A 751 7.32 -27.42 -16.27
C LYS A 751 6.48 -28.51 -15.62
N THR A 752 5.19 -28.51 -15.93
CA THR A 752 4.28 -29.56 -15.45
C THR A 752 4.54 -30.87 -16.19
N LYS A 753 4.26 -32.02 -15.54
CA LYS A 753 4.59 -33.36 -16.06
C LYS A 753 3.92 -33.69 -17.40
N ASP A 754 2.82 -33.02 -17.74
CA ASP A 754 1.99 -33.31 -18.90
C ASP A 754 1.94 -32.14 -19.91
N GLU A 755 2.97 -31.27 -19.98
CA GLU A 755 3.13 -30.24 -21.03
C GLU A 755 3.19 -30.89 -22.43
N GLY A 756 2.05 -31.24 -23.01
CA GLY A 756 1.96 -31.93 -24.31
C GLY A 756 0.68 -32.74 -24.52
N VAL A 757 -0.03 -33.12 -23.45
CA VAL A 757 -1.42 -33.56 -23.55
C VAL A 757 -2.25 -32.33 -23.27
N LYS A 758 -2.89 -31.72 -24.29
CA LYS A 758 -3.92 -30.70 -24.06
C LYS A 758 -4.95 -31.35 -23.13
N GLY A 759 -4.84 -31.09 -21.82
CA GLY A 759 -5.90 -31.39 -20.87
C GLY A 759 -7.16 -30.76 -21.43
N ASP A 760 -8.23 -31.54 -21.47
CA ASP A 760 -9.39 -31.37 -22.34
C ASP A 760 -10.16 -30.05 -22.05
N GLY A 761 -9.61 -28.89 -22.43
CA GLY A 761 -10.26 -27.58 -22.41
C GLY A 761 -11.01 -27.18 -21.13
N GLU A 762 -10.67 -27.76 -19.96
CA GLU A 762 -11.53 -27.60 -18.78
C GLU A 762 -11.40 -26.20 -18.15
N MET A 763 -10.23 -25.57 -18.18
CA MET A 763 -10.04 -24.18 -17.73
C MET A 763 -10.10 -23.24 -18.93
N VAL A 764 -11.23 -22.57 -19.12
CA VAL A 764 -11.47 -21.70 -20.28
C VAL A 764 -11.16 -20.26 -19.93
N LEU A 765 -10.17 -19.64 -20.58
CA LEU A 765 -9.86 -18.22 -20.42
C LEU A 765 -11.04 -17.37 -20.95
N VAL A 766 -11.69 -16.61 -20.06
CA VAL A 766 -12.81 -15.70 -20.39
C VAL A 766 -12.37 -14.26 -20.58
N ARG A 767 -11.34 -13.83 -19.83
CA ARG A 767 -10.91 -12.43 -19.84
C ARG A 767 -9.45 -12.33 -19.44
N GLU A 768 -8.71 -11.52 -20.18
CA GLU A 768 -7.35 -11.10 -19.82
C GLU A 768 -7.25 -9.60 -20.01
N LEU A 769 -6.91 -8.89 -18.94
CA LEU A 769 -6.84 -7.43 -18.94
C LEU A 769 -5.46 -6.98 -18.51
N ASP A 770 -4.86 -6.08 -19.29
CA ASP A 770 -3.72 -5.27 -18.85
C ASP A 770 -4.30 -3.99 -18.22
N LEU A 771 -4.32 -3.95 -16.89
CA LEU A 771 -4.82 -2.78 -16.14
C LEU A 771 -3.79 -1.64 -16.08
N GLY A 772 -2.62 -1.75 -16.72
CA GLY A 772 -1.58 -0.71 -16.74
C GLY A 772 -0.95 -0.40 -15.37
N ARG A 773 -1.31 -1.17 -14.33
CA ARG A 773 -0.72 -1.10 -12.99
C ARG A 773 0.54 -1.96 -13.01
N ARG A 774 1.66 -1.38 -13.41
CA ARG A 774 2.98 -2.03 -13.39
C ARG A 774 3.72 -1.71 -12.12
#